data_AF-A0A916H8D4-F1
#
_entry.id   AF-A0A916H8D4-F1
#
_cell.length_a   1.000
_cell.length_b   1.000
_cell.length_c   1.000
_cell.angle_alpha   90.00
_cell.angle_beta   90.00
_cell.angle_gamma   90.00
#
_symmetry.space_group_name_H-M   'P 1'
#
loop_
_entity.id
_entity.type
_entity.pdbx_description
1 polymer ?
#
loop_
_entity_poly.entity_id
_entity_poly.type
_entity_poly.pdbx_seq_one_letter_code
_entity_poly.pdbx_strand_id
1 'polypeptide(L)'
;MKRPAIRLPVVLKALAVGVAGAWLLAALYLPLQLVPDERYITYRVALNLAAGDGYRYNPDEPQVAGLWPVDAVLLAAISPLIPEPDQADQMLSAMLIVASGVITFLALVRLGIFQFAAVSAALFHIISAPLWVGFVSPQHLVIVVLAAMGWAIAWRHYRLAGMLAAACVAVHLPAVCVVLCVGALLGCQRKYWVGALQVWGCLGLVLLLSRIVFQTPNLGLIATTPGEQVIAVIIQSVGLAVGAPLMLLGITRADRLVLRTLVGTALLYVLVSWAIFSDLIVLPIGWAACLLLAAGASRFANLWPHLSRTLLRATVRAALVIVVSAAVGEAASSTESPSQSNLKMVETQGAIGQWIARNTSQSSTVGSTHIGRLAFFGERTVIDFRGQLRSDIFRAGQRGDFSYGLLCCLPDYLVVDHELTIPTDLLNALYKPVQAFDTILLFARNTPKRPFTPTQRVDARISDTLRLTGFATDSANLETGQKVRLRLDWESTEGNGPFKLTMLLLRPPAQEFARDTRPFANAWWPVDRFSTFGLIDLEGVPLPEGMVEVWVVAGIADAETPAQYVGLLKVRPPVRTLPQSPLGIVFSDGQGEAVLQAVEIVQGNGVLDVTSYWSTAVALKADYNLYMHLTQPDSVMPLAQLDTAPLYPTSVWSTDEIYVERYSIPLDNVPDGQYRLRVGLYQLGDVALRRSTGEAAWSSEVFDISR
;
A
#
# COMPACT_ATOMS: atom_id res chain seq x y z
N MET A 1 -3.68 31.68 48.54
CA MET A 1 -3.34 32.79 47.62
C MET A 1 -4.38 32.86 46.51
N LYS A 2 -5.12 33.98 46.40
CA LYS A 2 -6.16 34.21 45.39
C LYS A 2 -5.58 34.01 43.98
N ARG A 3 -6.24 33.21 43.13
CA ARG A 3 -5.87 33.07 41.72
C ARG A 3 -6.02 34.45 41.06
N PRO A 4 -4.97 35.05 40.47
CA PRO A 4 -5.13 36.32 39.80
C PRO A 4 -5.99 36.10 38.55
N ALA A 5 -7.17 36.72 38.50
CA ALA A 5 -7.99 36.75 37.30
C ALA A 5 -7.19 37.42 36.16
N ILE A 6 -7.32 36.91 34.93
CA ILE A 6 -6.76 37.55 33.75
C ILE A 6 -7.44 38.91 33.63
N ARG A 7 -6.66 40.00 33.76
CA ARG A 7 -7.20 41.36 33.69
C ARG A 7 -7.55 41.69 32.23
N LEU A 8 -8.64 42.42 32.01
CA LEU A 8 -9.10 42.87 30.68
C LEU A 8 -7.98 43.44 29.77
N PRO A 9 -6.99 44.22 30.27
CA PRO A 9 -5.88 44.71 29.44
C PRO A 9 -4.97 43.61 28.88
N VAL A 10 -4.89 42.45 29.53
CA VAL A 10 -4.12 41.30 29.03
C VAL A 10 -4.89 40.60 27.90
N VAL A 11 -6.21 40.49 28.04
CA VAL A 11 -7.10 39.91 27.01
C VAL A 11 -7.05 40.76 25.73
N LEU A 12 -7.19 42.08 25.85
CA LEU A 12 -7.11 43.00 24.71
C LEU A 12 -5.75 42.93 23.99
N LYS A 13 -4.65 42.79 24.74
CA LYS A 13 -3.31 42.62 24.16
C LYS A 13 -3.12 41.26 23.50
N ALA A 14 -3.68 40.19 24.06
CA ALA A 14 -3.67 38.87 23.43
C ALA A 14 -4.43 38.90 22.11
N LEU A 15 -5.57 39.59 22.07
CA LEU A 15 -6.36 39.78 20.86
C LEU A 15 -5.60 40.62 19.81
N ALA A 16 -4.93 41.69 20.24
CA ALA A 16 -4.06 42.48 19.36
C ALA A 16 -2.87 41.67 18.81
N VAL A 17 -2.25 40.79 19.60
CA VAL A 17 -1.22 39.85 19.13
C VAL A 17 -1.79 38.90 18.08
N GLY A 18 -3.01 38.39 18.31
CA GLY A 18 -3.69 37.53 17.34
C GLY A 18 -3.95 38.23 16.01
N VAL A 19 -4.51 39.44 16.04
CA VAL A 19 -4.80 40.24 14.84
C VAL A 19 -3.51 40.63 14.11
N ALA A 20 -2.53 41.17 14.82
CA ALA A 20 -1.24 41.56 14.23
C ALA A 20 -0.48 40.36 13.67
N GLY A 21 -0.53 39.22 14.37
CA GLY A 21 0.04 37.95 13.92
C GLY A 21 -0.62 37.45 12.64
N ALA A 22 -1.94 37.47 12.55
CA ALA A 22 -2.68 37.08 11.35
C ALA A 22 -2.35 38.00 10.15
N TRP A 23 -2.25 39.31 10.37
CA TRP A 23 -1.86 40.27 9.34
C TRP A 23 -0.42 40.06 8.84
N LEU A 24 0.53 39.87 9.77
CA LEU A 24 1.91 39.56 9.42
C LEU A 24 2.01 38.24 8.66
N LEU A 25 1.25 37.23 9.10
CA LEU A 25 1.21 35.94 8.44
C LEU A 25 0.69 36.10 6.99
N ALA A 26 -0.44 36.79 6.81
CA ALA A 26 -0.99 37.04 5.48
C ALA A 26 -0.05 37.84 4.56
N ALA A 27 0.62 38.87 5.09
CA ALA A 27 1.52 39.73 4.31
C ALA A 27 2.81 39.02 3.86
N LEU A 28 3.32 38.08 4.65
CA LEU A 28 4.53 37.32 4.35
C LEU A 28 4.25 36.02 3.57
N TYR A 29 3.01 35.49 3.62
CA TYR A 29 2.67 34.15 3.10
C TYR A 29 2.04 34.10 1.71
N LEU A 30 1.39 35.18 1.26
CA LEU A 30 0.77 35.26 -0.08
C LEU A 30 1.65 34.74 -1.26
N PRO A 31 3.00 34.72 -1.20
CA PRO A 31 3.85 34.17 -2.27
C PRO A 31 4.18 32.66 -2.23
N LEU A 32 3.90 31.90 -1.16
CA LEU A 32 4.38 30.52 -0.99
C LEU A 32 3.26 29.48 -1.19
N GLN A 33 2.86 29.23 -2.43
CA GLN A 33 1.74 28.34 -2.79
C GLN A 33 2.08 26.83 -2.81
N LEU A 34 3.19 26.40 -2.22
CA LEU A 34 3.69 25.05 -2.41
C LEU A 34 3.24 24.09 -1.32
N VAL A 35 2.17 23.36 -1.64
CA VAL A 35 1.69 22.23 -0.85
C VAL A 35 2.46 20.96 -1.26
N PRO A 36 3.16 20.29 -0.32
CA PRO A 36 3.84 19.02 -0.61
C PRO A 36 2.89 17.96 -1.15
N ASP A 37 3.39 17.09 -2.04
CA ASP A 37 2.59 16.02 -2.66
C ASP A 37 1.92 15.11 -1.61
N GLU A 38 2.67 14.75 -0.56
CA GLU A 38 2.21 13.90 0.54
C GLU A 38 0.98 14.44 1.27
N ARG A 39 0.77 15.77 1.32
CA ARG A 39 -0.41 16.36 1.99
C ARG A 39 -1.72 15.98 1.31
N TYR A 40 -1.69 15.73 0.00
CA TYR A 40 -2.87 15.30 -0.75
C TYR A 40 -3.36 13.91 -0.34
N ILE A 41 -2.50 13.10 0.29
CA ILE A 41 -2.91 11.83 0.90
C ILE A 41 -3.86 12.09 2.07
N THR A 42 -3.47 12.99 2.97
CA THR A 42 -4.30 13.39 4.12
C THR A 42 -5.61 14.04 3.65
N TYR A 43 -5.59 14.83 2.58
CA TYR A 43 -6.81 15.43 2.03
C TYR A 43 -7.82 14.37 1.55
N ARG A 44 -7.36 13.36 0.82
CA ARG A 44 -8.24 12.26 0.39
C ARG A 44 -8.87 11.56 1.59
N VAL A 45 -8.07 11.25 2.61
CA VAL A 45 -8.58 10.59 3.82
C VAL A 45 -9.54 11.49 4.61
N ALA A 46 -9.28 12.79 4.69
CA ALA A 46 -10.17 13.75 5.35
C ALA A 46 -11.52 13.87 4.62
N LEU A 47 -11.53 13.86 3.29
CA LEU A 47 -12.76 13.86 2.48
C LEU A 47 -13.57 12.58 2.70
N ASN A 48 -12.93 11.42 2.65
CA ASN A 48 -13.57 10.13 2.90
C ASN A 48 -14.11 10.05 4.34
N LEU A 49 -13.37 10.57 5.32
CA LEU A 49 -13.82 10.65 6.71
C LEU A 49 -15.05 11.56 6.85
N ALA A 50 -15.07 12.71 6.19
CA ALA A 50 -16.22 13.62 6.17
C ALA A 50 -17.45 13.02 5.47
N ALA A 51 -17.23 12.16 4.46
CA ALA A 51 -18.27 11.43 3.75
C ALA A 51 -18.82 10.21 4.53
N GLY A 52 -18.13 9.77 5.58
CA GLY A 52 -18.53 8.63 6.42
C GLY A 52 -17.83 7.31 6.12
N ASP A 53 -16.85 7.29 5.21
CA ASP A 53 -16.09 6.10 4.81
C ASP A 53 -14.96 5.72 5.81
N GLY A 54 -14.71 6.58 6.80
CA GLY A 54 -13.68 6.39 7.83
C GLY A 54 -12.27 6.75 7.36
N TYR A 55 -11.25 6.25 8.06
CA TYR A 55 -9.83 6.53 7.77
C TYR A 55 -9.29 5.69 6.60
N ARG A 56 -9.93 5.80 5.44
CA ARG A 56 -9.58 5.05 4.24
C ARG A 56 -9.14 6.01 3.15
N TYR A 57 -8.17 5.58 2.33
CA TYR A 57 -7.78 6.31 1.13
C TYR A 57 -8.59 5.84 -0.08
N ASN A 58 -8.57 4.53 -0.33
CA ASN A 58 -9.50 3.87 -1.24
C ASN A 58 -10.70 3.38 -0.41
N PRO A 59 -11.96 3.76 -0.73
CA PRO A 59 -13.13 3.39 0.07
C PRO A 59 -13.31 1.88 0.29
N ASP A 60 -12.93 1.09 -0.73
CA ASP A 60 -13.05 -0.38 -0.73
C ASP A 60 -11.88 -1.11 -0.04
N GLU A 61 -10.82 -0.39 0.34
CA GLU A 61 -9.64 -1.00 0.96
C GLU A 61 -9.62 -0.81 2.49
N PRO A 62 -8.79 -1.60 3.20
CA PRO A 62 -8.55 -1.40 4.62
C PRO A 62 -8.01 0.00 4.93
N GLN A 63 -8.06 0.38 6.20
CA GLN A 63 -7.53 1.67 6.66
C GLN A 63 -6.03 1.79 6.36
N VAL A 64 -5.59 3.01 6.02
CA VAL A 64 -4.19 3.29 5.74
C VAL A 64 -3.41 3.35 7.04
N ALA A 65 -2.38 2.51 7.16
CA ALA A 65 -1.48 2.53 8.30
C ALA A 65 -0.53 3.74 8.21
N GLY A 66 -0.33 4.45 9.32
CA GLY A 66 0.70 5.50 9.44
C GLY A 66 0.24 6.96 9.26
N LEU A 67 -1.03 7.22 8.95
CA LEU A 67 -1.57 8.60 8.91
C LEU A 67 -1.81 9.16 10.32
N TRP A 68 -1.59 10.47 10.50
CA TRP A 68 -1.84 11.17 11.76
C TRP A 68 -3.35 11.46 11.94
N PRO A 69 -4.08 10.71 12.78
CA PRO A 69 -5.55 10.75 12.79
C PRO A 69 -6.14 12.11 13.11
N VAL A 70 -5.51 12.84 14.04
CA VAL A 70 -6.08 14.10 14.52
C VAL A 70 -6.06 15.17 13.42
N ASP A 71 -5.03 15.18 12.58
CA ASP A 71 -4.92 16.13 11.46
C ASP A 71 -6.02 15.88 10.42
N ALA A 72 -6.23 14.62 10.04
CA ALA A 72 -7.31 14.23 9.12
C ALA A 72 -8.71 14.57 9.68
N VAL A 73 -8.94 14.42 10.99
CA VAL A 73 -10.22 14.82 11.63
C VAL A 73 -10.43 16.33 11.56
N LEU A 74 -9.40 17.13 11.85
CA LEU A 74 -9.52 18.59 11.80
C LEU A 74 -9.81 19.06 10.38
N LEU A 75 -9.13 18.49 9.38
CA LEU A 75 -9.40 18.78 7.98
C LEU A 75 -10.80 18.31 7.56
N ALA A 76 -11.24 17.13 8.00
CA ALA A 76 -12.60 16.64 7.73
C ALA A 76 -13.69 17.53 8.35
N ALA A 77 -13.40 18.15 9.50
CA ALA A 77 -14.34 19.07 10.15
C ALA A 77 -14.42 20.44 9.45
N ILE A 78 -13.33 20.87 8.79
CA ILE A 78 -13.25 22.17 8.09
C ILE A 78 -13.63 22.04 6.61
N SER A 79 -13.49 20.86 6.00
CA SER A 79 -13.76 20.63 4.58
C SER A 79 -15.17 21.05 4.11
N PRO A 80 -16.24 21.01 4.92
CA PRO A 80 -17.55 21.52 4.49
C PRO A 80 -17.60 23.06 4.37
N LEU A 81 -16.67 23.77 5.01
CA LEU A 81 -16.62 25.24 5.05
C LEU A 81 -15.74 25.83 3.95
N ILE A 82 -14.71 25.10 3.51
CA ILE A 82 -13.73 25.54 2.52
C ILE A 82 -13.62 24.43 1.45
N PRO A 83 -14.19 24.64 0.24
CA PRO A 83 -14.27 23.59 -0.78
C PRO A 83 -12.90 23.11 -1.29
N GLU A 84 -11.90 23.98 -1.29
CA GLU A 84 -10.55 23.69 -1.73
C GLU A 84 -9.69 23.19 -0.54
N PRO A 85 -9.26 21.91 -0.53
CA PRO A 85 -8.62 21.31 0.65
C PRO A 85 -7.27 21.94 1.01
N ASP A 86 -6.52 22.39 0.00
CA ASP A 86 -5.28 23.12 0.17
C ASP A 86 -5.51 24.47 0.84
N GLN A 87 -6.53 25.23 0.44
CA GLN A 87 -6.93 26.46 1.13
C GLN A 87 -7.40 26.18 2.57
N ALA A 88 -8.13 25.07 2.78
CA ALA A 88 -8.61 24.68 4.10
C ALA A 88 -7.45 24.39 5.06
N ASP A 89 -6.43 23.66 4.60
CA ASP A 89 -5.24 23.34 5.39
C ASP A 89 -4.34 24.55 5.61
N GLN A 90 -4.20 25.43 4.61
CA GLN A 90 -3.50 26.71 4.77
C GLN A 90 -4.16 27.57 5.86
N MET A 91 -5.50 27.66 5.85
CA MET A 91 -6.25 28.40 6.87
C MET A 91 -6.11 27.75 8.25
N LEU A 92 -6.21 26.42 8.34
CA LEU A 92 -6.02 25.68 9.59
C LEU A 92 -4.61 25.90 10.16
N SER A 93 -3.59 25.76 9.31
CA SER A 93 -2.19 26.00 9.68
C SER A 93 -1.98 27.44 10.17
N ALA A 94 -2.52 28.43 9.46
CA ALA A 94 -2.50 29.85 9.88
C ALA A 94 -3.14 30.05 11.25
N MET A 95 -4.32 29.49 11.47
CA MET A 95 -5.03 29.56 12.75
C MET A 95 -4.22 28.91 13.88
N LEU A 96 -3.60 27.75 13.64
CA LEU A 96 -2.78 27.05 14.63
C LEU A 96 -1.51 27.85 14.97
N ILE A 97 -0.82 28.42 13.98
CA ILE A 97 0.35 29.29 14.21
C ILE A 97 -0.05 30.49 15.07
N VAL A 98 -1.10 31.21 14.70
CA VAL A 98 -1.57 32.38 15.47
C VAL A 98 -2.00 31.99 16.88
N ALA A 99 -2.75 30.89 17.03
CA ALA A 99 -3.15 30.36 18.33
C ALA A 99 -1.95 30.03 19.21
N SER A 100 -0.92 29.36 18.65
CA SER A 100 0.30 29.04 19.39
C SER A 100 1.05 30.29 19.86
N GLY A 101 1.10 31.36 19.06
CA GLY A 101 1.66 32.65 19.44
C GLY A 101 0.88 33.32 20.58
N VAL A 102 -0.45 33.33 20.50
CA VAL A 102 -1.32 33.87 21.55
C VAL A 102 -1.16 33.10 22.86
N ILE A 103 -1.14 31.77 22.81
CA ILE A 103 -0.94 30.92 23.99
C ILE A 103 0.45 31.16 24.60
N THR A 104 1.47 31.30 23.76
CA THR A 104 2.84 31.63 24.17
C THR A 104 2.89 32.99 24.88
N PHE A 105 2.22 34.03 24.35
CA PHE A 105 2.09 35.33 25.02
C PHE A 105 1.47 35.18 26.43
N LEU A 106 0.35 34.45 26.54
CA LEU A 106 -0.34 34.24 27.81
C LEU A 106 0.55 33.51 28.82
N ALA A 107 1.33 32.51 28.38
CA ALA A 107 2.29 31.80 29.22
C ALA A 107 3.40 32.75 29.72
N LEU A 108 3.98 33.57 28.85
CA LEU A 108 5.04 34.52 29.20
C LEU A 108 4.57 35.59 30.18
N VAL A 109 3.39 36.18 29.98
CA VAL A 109 2.80 37.15 30.92
C VAL A 109 2.59 36.50 32.28
N ARG A 110 2.12 35.25 32.33
CA ARG A 110 1.93 34.52 33.58
C ARG A 110 3.25 34.23 34.29
N LEU A 111 4.32 34.04 33.53
CA LEU A 111 5.69 33.89 34.04
C LEU A 111 6.29 35.21 34.56
N GLY A 112 5.58 36.33 34.44
CA GLY A 112 6.03 37.64 34.92
C GLY A 112 7.02 38.31 33.96
N ILE A 113 7.06 37.86 32.70
CA ILE A 113 7.81 38.53 31.64
C ILE A 113 7.12 39.85 31.31
N PHE A 114 7.92 40.88 31.04
CA PHE A 114 7.43 42.20 30.66
C PHE A 114 6.53 42.10 29.42
N GLN A 115 5.33 42.71 29.47
CA GLN A 115 4.30 42.50 28.46
C GLN A 115 4.77 42.83 27.03
N PHE A 116 5.60 43.86 26.86
CA PHE A 116 6.15 44.19 25.55
C PHE A 116 7.09 43.09 25.03
N ALA A 117 7.98 42.56 25.88
CA ALA A 117 8.85 41.44 25.50
C ALA A 117 8.05 40.16 25.21
N ALA A 118 6.93 39.96 25.92
CA ALA A 118 6.01 38.86 25.63
C ALA A 118 5.29 39.04 24.29
N VAL A 119 4.86 40.27 23.93
CA VAL A 119 4.28 40.59 22.61
C VAL A 119 5.31 40.33 21.51
N SER A 120 6.52 40.86 21.65
CA SER A 120 7.58 40.68 20.66
C SER A 120 7.93 39.20 20.45
N ALA A 121 8.01 38.41 21.51
CA ALA A 121 8.27 36.98 21.42
C ALA A 121 7.13 36.19 20.77
N ALA A 122 5.88 36.57 21.03
CA ALA A 122 4.72 35.93 20.44
C ALA A 122 4.57 36.26 18.94
N LEU A 123 4.77 37.53 18.57
CA LEU A 123 4.81 37.93 17.17
C LEU A 123 5.99 37.28 16.45
N PHE A 124 7.15 37.20 17.11
CA PHE A 124 8.30 36.52 16.53
C PHE A 124 8.07 35.03 16.31
N HIS A 125 7.47 34.34 17.29
CA HIS A 125 7.07 32.95 17.14
C HIS A 125 6.22 32.78 15.87
N ILE A 126 5.19 33.62 15.68
CA ILE A 126 4.30 33.58 14.50
C ILE A 126 5.06 33.77 13.18
N ILE A 127 6.05 34.68 13.13
CA ILE A 127 6.83 34.95 11.91
C ILE A 127 8.14 34.14 11.83
N SER A 128 8.40 33.22 12.76
CA SER A 128 9.67 32.49 12.82
C SER A 128 9.74 31.47 11.71
N ALA A 129 10.70 31.63 10.79
CA ALA A 129 10.83 30.83 9.57
C ALA A 129 10.75 29.29 9.72
N PRO A 130 11.18 28.64 10.82
CA PRO A 130 10.93 27.21 11.01
C PRO A 130 9.45 26.80 11.00
N LEU A 131 8.52 27.70 11.34
CA LEU A 131 7.07 27.47 11.20
C LEU A 131 6.58 27.61 9.76
N TRP A 132 7.35 28.31 8.91
CA TRP A 132 6.98 28.61 7.53
C TRP A 132 7.47 27.51 6.58
N VAL A 133 8.65 26.95 6.87
CA VAL A 133 9.22 25.81 6.11
C VAL A 133 8.31 24.58 6.16
N GLY A 134 7.51 24.44 7.24
CA GLY A 134 6.52 23.38 7.37
C GLY A 134 5.08 23.83 7.15
N PHE A 135 4.80 24.98 6.53
CA PHE A 135 3.41 25.43 6.34
C PHE A 135 2.59 24.35 5.61
N VAL A 136 1.34 24.10 6.03
CA VAL A 136 0.56 22.93 5.59
C VAL A 136 1.20 21.62 6.12
N SER A 137 1.31 21.50 7.46
CA SER A 137 1.92 20.34 8.14
C SER A 137 1.23 20.05 9.48
N PRO A 138 1.10 18.77 9.89
CA PRO A 138 0.50 18.42 11.17
C PRO A 138 1.34 18.89 12.37
N GLN A 139 2.62 19.24 12.13
CA GLN A 139 3.55 19.70 13.16
C GLN A 139 3.09 21.00 13.84
N HIS A 140 2.24 21.81 13.18
CA HIS A 140 1.63 22.98 13.79
C HIS A 140 0.75 22.65 14.98
N LEU A 141 0.01 21.53 14.90
CA LEU A 141 -0.83 21.08 15.99
C LEU A 141 0.02 20.65 17.19
N VAL A 142 1.17 20.00 16.96
CA VAL A 142 2.16 19.68 18.01
C VAL A 142 2.62 20.95 18.72
N ILE A 143 2.93 22.02 17.97
CA ILE A 143 3.38 23.30 18.54
C ILE A 143 2.29 23.97 19.39
N VAL A 144 1.04 23.96 18.93
CA VAL A 144 -0.10 24.46 19.72
C VAL A 144 -0.24 23.68 21.02
N VAL A 145 -0.14 22.36 20.97
CA VAL A 145 -0.23 21.49 22.15
C VAL A 145 0.95 21.74 23.11
N LEU A 146 2.17 21.90 22.60
CA LEU A 146 3.35 22.27 23.40
C LEU A 146 3.20 23.65 24.05
N ALA A 147 2.68 24.63 23.31
CA ALA A 147 2.39 25.97 23.83
C ALA A 147 1.31 25.91 24.93
N ALA A 148 0.22 25.17 24.71
CA ALA A 148 -0.86 24.96 25.67
C ALA A 148 -0.36 24.24 26.93
N MET A 149 0.54 23.26 26.76
CA MET A 149 1.19 22.57 27.86
C MET A 149 2.06 23.53 28.67
N GLY A 150 2.88 24.36 28.02
CA GLY A 150 3.67 25.40 28.68
C GLY A 150 2.83 26.40 29.46
N TRP A 151 1.68 26.80 28.89
CA TRP A 151 0.69 27.60 29.59
C TRP A 151 0.12 26.87 30.81
N ALA A 152 -0.32 25.62 30.67
CA ALA A 152 -0.86 24.82 31.77
C ALA A 152 0.15 24.67 32.92
N ILE A 153 1.42 24.43 32.59
CA ILE A 153 2.52 24.37 33.57
C ILE A 153 2.73 25.73 34.24
N ALA A 154 2.70 26.85 33.49
CA ALA A 154 2.82 28.20 34.05
C ALA A 154 1.70 28.54 35.05
N TRP A 155 0.51 27.96 34.84
CA TRP A 155 -0.63 28.06 35.75
C TRP A 155 -0.68 26.99 36.83
N ARG A 156 0.30 26.07 36.87
CA ARG A 156 0.37 24.93 37.79
C ARG A 156 -0.80 23.94 37.63
N HIS A 157 -1.37 23.87 36.43
CA HIS A 157 -2.37 22.89 36.02
C HIS A 157 -1.69 21.63 35.49
N TYR A 158 -0.96 20.92 36.36
CA TYR A 158 -0.14 19.77 35.94
C TYR A 158 -0.96 18.60 35.37
N ARG A 159 -2.20 18.41 35.82
CA ARG A 159 -3.12 17.41 35.24
C ARG A 159 -3.44 17.73 33.78
N LEU A 160 -3.78 18.98 33.50
CA LEU A 160 -4.04 19.45 32.13
C LEU A 160 -2.77 19.36 31.26
N ALA A 161 -1.61 19.73 31.81
CA ALA A 161 -0.34 19.58 31.11
C ALA A 161 -0.06 18.12 30.72
N GLY A 162 -0.38 17.17 31.59
CA GLY A 162 -0.23 15.75 31.31
C GLY A 162 -1.20 15.21 30.27
N MET A 163 -2.46 15.65 30.31
CA MET A 163 -3.45 15.32 29.27
C MET A 163 -3.05 15.87 27.90
N LEU A 164 -2.55 17.11 27.85
CA LEU A 164 -2.05 17.74 26.63
C LEU A 164 -0.81 17.00 26.09
N ALA A 165 0.11 16.60 26.96
CA ALA A 165 1.26 15.80 26.56
C ALA A 165 0.83 14.47 25.92
N ALA A 166 -0.12 13.75 26.52
CA ALA A 166 -0.65 12.51 25.96
C ALA A 166 -1.41 12.73 24.63
N ALA A 167 -2.21 13.80 24.53
CA ALA A 167 -2.88 14.18 23.28
C ALA A 167 -1.88 14.47 22.15
N CYS A 168 -0.68 14.99 22.48
CA CYS A 168 0.38 15.22 21.52
C CYS A 168 0.84 13.94 20.80
N VAL A 169 0.80 12.78 21.47
CA VAL A 169 1.16 11.48 20.87
C VAL A 169 0.14 11.02 19.84
N ALA A 170 -1.14 11.32 20.05
CA ALA A 170 -2.19 11.05 19.07
C ALA A 170 -2.05 11.92 17.81
N VAL A 171 -1.43 13.10 17.95
CA VAL A 171 -1.13 14.00 16.83
C VAL A 171 0.12 13.55 16.09
N HIS A 172 1.17 13.17 16.81
CA HIS A 172 2.47 12.83 16.22
C HIS A 172 3.21 11.83 17.12
N LEU A 173 3.44 10.61 16.65
CA LEU A 173 4.01 9.54 17.47
C LEU A 173 5.37 9.91 18.11
N PRO A 174 6.32 10.54 17.41
CA PRO A 174 7.55 11.06 18.02
C PRO A 174 7.35 11.98 19.23
N ALA A 175 6.15 12.56 19.43
CA ALA A 175 5.81 13.32 20.63
C ALA A 175 5.71 12.46 21.91
N VAL A 176 5.79 11.13 21.82
CA VAL A 176 5.92 10.27 23.01
C VAL A 176 7.12 10.69 23.87
N CYS A 177 8.17 11.22 23.26
CA CYS A 177 9.35 11.71 23.96
C CYS A 177 9.02 12.91 24.87
N VAL A 178 8.12 13.79 24.43
CA VAL A 178 7.60 14.93 25.21
C VAL A 178 6.90 14.40 26.47
N VAL A 179 6.12 13.33 26.32
CA VAL A 179 5.43 12.65 27.43
C VAL A 179 6.42 12.06 28.42
N LEU A 180 7.47 11.38 27.94
CA LEU A 180 8.53 10.82 28.80
C LEU A 180 9.26 11.93 29.60
N CYS A 181 9.60 13.04 28.95
CA CYS A 181 10.26 14.19 29.58
C CYS A 181 9.40 14.80 30.69
N VAL A 182 8.15 15.13 30.35
CA VAL A 182 7.23 15.82 31.24
C VAL A 182 6.81 14.88 32.37
N GLY A 183 6.57 13.60 32.08
CA GLY A 183 6.32 12.57 33.08
C GLY A 183 7.47 12.42 34.07
N ALA A 184 8.72 12.36 33.60
CA ALA A 184 9.91 12.31 34.45
C ALA A 184 10.11 13.59 35.28
N LEU A 185 9.97 14.77 34.67
CA LEU A 185 10.07 16.07 35.35
C LEU A 185 9.01 16.25 36.43
N LEU A 186 7.77 15.79 36.19
CA LEU A 186 6.70 15.78 37.18
C LEU A 186 6.92 14.70 38.25
N GLY A 187 7.45 13.53 37.88
CA GLY A 187 7.74 12.41 38.76
C GLY A 187 8.86 12.69 39.77
N CYS A 188 9.89 13.43 39.37
CA CYS A 188 10.95 13.90 40.27
C CYS A 188 10.45 14.88 41.35
N GLN A 189 9.23 15.41 41.20
CA GLN A 189 8.60 16.26 42.20
C GLN A 189 7.59 15.47 43.02
N ARG A 190 7.95 15.10 44.26
CA ARG A 190 7.16 14.27 45.19
C ARG A 190 5.69 14.71 45.38
N LYS A 191 5.36 15.97 45.04
CA LYS A 191 4.01 16.54 45.09
C LYS A 191 3.12 16.21 43.88
N TYR A 192 3.69 15.77 42.75
CA TYR A 192 3.00 15.64 41.46
C TYR A 192 3.03 14.23 40.86
N TRP A 193 3.38 13.21 41.64
CA TRP A 193 3.47 11.81 41.19
C TRP A 193 2.14 11.26 40.61
N VAL A 194 0.99 11.67 41.16
CA VAL A 194 -0.34 11.31 40.60
C VAL A 194 -0.53 11.89 39.20
N GLY A 195 0.00 13.09 38.94
CA GLY A 195 -0.01 13.69 37.61
C GLY A 195 0.87 12.91 36.64
N ALA A 196 2.03 12.40 37.09
CA ALA A 196 2.87 11.52 36.27
C ALA A 196 2.13 10.20 35.95
N LEU A 197 1.45 9.57 36.91
CA LEU A 197 0.66 8.35 36.66
C LEU A 197 -0.49 8.58 35.65
N GLN A 198 -1.14 9.74 35.71
CA GLN A 198 -2.17 10.12 34.74
C GLN A 198 -1.59 10.31 33.33
N VAL A 199 -0.41 10.91 33.22
CA VAL A 199 0.33 11.05 31.95
C VAL A 199 0.58 9.67 31.33
N TRP A 200 1.11 8.73 32.13
CA TRP A 200 1.38 7.36 31.69
C TRP A 200 0.11 6.58 31.34
N GLY A 201 -0.96 6.74 32.13
CA GLY A 201 -2.26 6.13 31.84
C GLY A 201 -2.90 6.65 30.56
N CYS A 202 -2.85 7.96 30.32
CA CYS A 202 -3.33 8.56 29.07
C CYS A 202 -2.48 8.11 27.86
N LEU A 203 -1.16 8.00 28.02
CA LEU A 203 -0.30 7.45 26.97
C LEU A 203 -0.68 5.99 26.66
N GLY A 204 -0.84 5.16 27.68
CA GLY A 204 -1.26 3.77 27.53
C GLY A 204 -2.62 3.65 26.82
N LEU A 205 -3.57 4.53 27.16
CA LEU A 205 -4.86 4.60 26.49
C LEU A 205 -4.74 5.03 25.01
N VAL A 206 -3.92 6.04 24.69
CA VAL A 206 -3.69 6.47 23.30
C VAL A 206 -3.07 5.34 22.48
N LEU A 207 -2.07 4.65 23.02
CA LEU A 207 -1.44 3.51 22.36
C LEU A 207 -2.38 2.30 22.21
N LEU A 208 -3.27 2.07 23.19
CA LEU A 208 -4.30 1.04 23.11
C LEU A 208 -5.34 1.38 22.04
N LEU A 209 -5.85 2.61 22.03
CA LEU A 209 -6.82 3.07 21.05
C LEU A 209 -6.22 3.09 19.64
N SER A 210 -4.95 3.50 19.47
CA SER A 210 -4.28 3.42 18.18
C SER A 210 -4.17 1.97 17.71
N ARG A 211 -3.90 1.01 18.61
CA ARG A 211 -3.87 -0.40 18.25
C ARG A 211 -5.25 -0.95 17.85
N ILE A 212 -6.32 -0.51 18.50
CA ILE A 212 -7.70 -0.90 18.18
C ILE A 212 -8.14 -0.29 16.83
N VAL A 213 -7.84 0.99 16.61
CA VAL A 213 -8.27 1.73 15.41
C VAL A 213 -7.46 1.28 14.19
N PHE A 214 -6.12 1.26 14.29
CA PHE A 214 -5.24 1.04 13.14
C PHE A 214 -4.84 -0.42 12.90
N GLN A 215 -5.18 -1.35 13.83
CA GLN A 215 -4.91 -2.78 13.72
C GLN A 215 -3.43 -3.18 13.44
N THR A 216 -2.47 -2.27 13.60
CA THR A 216 -1.05 -2.57 13.38
C THR A 216 -0.33 -2.92 14.68
N PRO A 217 0.50 -3.99 14.71
CA PRO A 217 1.23 -4.41 15.91
C PRO A 217 2.37 -3.45 16.28
N ASN A 218 2.84 -2.67 15.30
CA ASN A 218 3.74 -1.53 15.46
C ASN A 218 3.09 -0.36 14.71
N LEU A 219 3.19 0.87 15.22
CA LEU A 219 2.92 2.04 14.38
C LEU A 219 3.96 2.03 13.26
N GLY A 220 3.60 1.42 12.13
CA GLY A 220 4.42 1.40 10.93
C GLY A 220 4.61 2.84 10.52
N LEU A 221 5.81 3.36 10.77
CA LEU A 221 6.22 4.64 10.23
C LEU A 221 6.30 4.45 8.73
N ILE A 222 5.43 5.13 8.00
CA ILE A 222 5.87 5.66 6.72
C ILE A 222 7.04 6.57 7.12
N ALA A 223 8.26 6.13 6.82
CA ALA A 223 9.42 7.00 6.86
C ALA A 223 9.10 8.11 5.87
N THR A 224 8.64 9.25 6.38
CA THR A 224 8.66 10.49 5.62
C THR A 224 10.11 10.66 5.24
N THR A 225 10.42 10.59 3.95
CA THR A 225 11.78 10.80 3.48
C THR A 225 12.32 12.09 4.08
N PRO A 226 13.58 12.08 4.53
CA PRO A 226 14.12 13.14 5.34
C PRO A 226 14.01 14.46 4.57
N GLY A 227 13.64 15.52 5.29
CA GLY A 227 13.95 16.90 4.90
C GLY A 227 15.46 17.13 4.95
N GLU A 228 16.21 16.35 4.15
CA GLU A 228 17.66 16.20 4.12
C GLU A 228 18.39 17.52 3.79
N GLN A 229 17.66 18.56 3.40
CA GLN A 229 18.22 19.86 3.03
C GLN A 229 17.97 20.98 4.08
N VAL A 230 17.11 20.78 5.08
CA VAL A 230 16.82 21.82 6.09
C VAL A 230 17.93 21.92 7.15
N ILE A 231 18.70 20.83 7.32
CA ILE A 231 19.65 20.64 8.41
C ILE A 231 20.91 21.52 8.27
N ALA A 232 21.38 21.76 7.05
CA ALA A 232 22.68 22.44 6.84
C ALA A 232 22.63 23.96 7.05
N VAL A 233 21.47 24.61 6.85
CA VAL A 233 21.40 26.08 6.76
C VAL A 233 20.93 26.75 8.06
N ILE A 234 20.05 26.11 8.84
CA ILE A 234 19.59 26.66 10.15
C ILE A 234 20.76 26.81 11.13
N ILE A 235 21.78 25.97 11.00
CA ILE A 235 22.97 25.96 11.88
C ILE A 235 24.02 27.00 11.43
N GLN A 236 23.99 27.48 10.17
CA GLN A 236 25.10 28.24 9.59
C GLN A 236 25.06 29.78 9.70
N SER A 237 23.96 30.40 10.14
CA SER A 237 23.80 31.85 9.92
C SER A 237 23.55 32.66 11.20
N VAL A 238 24.44 33.62 11.48
CA VAL A 238 24.35 34.91 12.24
C VAL A 238 23.52 35.00 13.55
N GLY A 239 22.35 34.36 13.64
CA GLY A 239 21.47 34.31 14.81
C GLY A 239 22.08 33.65 16.05
N LEU A 240 23.06 32.75 15.91
CA LEU A 240 23.80 32.17 17.04
C LEU A 240 24.68 33.21 17.77
N ALA A 241 25.27 34.17 17.05
CA ALA A 241 26.21 35.13 17.65
C ALA A 241 25.52 36.14 18.59
N VAL A 242 24.28 36.56 18.28
CA VAL A 242 23.51 37.50 19.11
C VAL A 242 22.42 36.79 19.92
N GLY A 243 21.85 35.71 19.40
CA GLY A 243 20.80 34.93 20.05
C GLY A 243 21.31 34.04 21.18
N ALA A 244 22.46 33.38 21.03
CA ALA A 244 22.97 32.48 22.07
C ALA A 244 23.28 33.20 23.40
N PRO A 245 23.91 34.39 23.43
CA PRO A 245 24.10 35.14 24.67
C PRO A 245 22.78 35.51 25.37
N LEU A 246 21.74 35.88 24.61
CA LEU A 246 20.42 36.18 25.16
C LEU A 246 19.73 34.91 25.66
N MET A 247 19.79 33.81 24.93
CA MET A 247 19.24 32.53 25.37
C MET A 247 19.91 32.05 26.66
N LEU A 248 21.25 32.15 26.76
CA LEU A 248 22.02 31.86 27.98
C LEU A 248 21.60 32.78 29.15
N LEU A 249 21.43 34.09 28.90
CA LEU A 249 20.87 35.02 29.88
C LEU A 249 19.43 34.66 30.29
N GLY A 250 18.62 34.12 29.38
CA GLY A 250 17.28 33.61 29.66
C GLY A 250 17.32 32.41 30.61
N ILE A 251 18.23 31.45 30.37
CA ILE A 251 18.45 30.28 31.22
C ILE A 251 18.83 30.71 32.65
N THR A 252 19.71 31.70 32.80
CA THR A 252 20.18 32.15 34.13
C THR A 252 19.08 32.83 34.96
N ARG A 253 17.98 33.34 34.35
CA ARG A 253 16.84 33.94 35.07
C ARG A 253 15.86 32.89 35.61
N ALA A 254 16.04 31.63 35.23
CA ALA A 254 15.08 30.57 35.48
C ALA A 254 15.17 30.02 36.90
N ASP A 255 14.65 30.79 37.86
CA ASP A 255 14.23 30.32 39.18
C ASP A 255 12.86 29.60 39.14
N ARG A 256 12.43 29.18 37.95
CA ARG A 256 11.15 28.53 37.70
C ARG A 256 11.37 27.30 36.84
N LEU A 257 11.13 26.14 37.46
CA LEU A 257 10.98 24.81 36.87
C LEU A 257 10.44 24.84 35.43
N VAL A 258 9.41 25.66 35.18
CA VAL A 258 8.71 25.81 33.90
C VAL A 258 9.62 26.08 32.70
N LEU A 259 10.54 27.04 32.78
CA LEU A 259 11.37 27.39 31.61
C LEU A 259 12.41 26.30 31.32
N ARG A 260 12.96 25.68 32.37
CA ARG A 260 13.86 24.52 32.24
C ARG A 260 13.13 23.30 31.69
N THR A 261 11.90 23.06 32.13
CA THR A 261 11.04 21.98 31.61
C THR A 261 10.76 22.21 30.13
N LEU A 262 10.37 23.41 29.72
CA LEU A 262 10.04 23.69 28.32
C LEU A 262 11.24 23.55 27.37
N VAL A 263 12.40 24.08 27.76
CA VAL A 263 13.64 23.99 26.98
C VAL A 263 14.19 22.57 26.96
N GLY A 264 14.21 21.89 28.10
CA GLY A 264 14.64 20.49 28.19
C GLY A 264 13.75 19.56 27.38
N THR A 265 12.44 19.82 27.35
CA THR A 265 11.49 19.03 26.56
C THR A 265 11.69 19.23 25.06
N ALA A 266 11.97 20.45 24.61
CA ALA A 266 12.27 20.72 23.20
C ALA A 266 13.60 20.11 22.74
N LEU A 267 14.66 20.20 23.55
CA LEU A 267 15.97 19.62 23.22
C LEU A 267 15.92 18.08 23.21
N LEU A 268 15.26 17.47 24.18
CA LEU A 268 15.14 16.01 24.25
C LEU A 268 14.22 15.48 23.14
N TYR A 269 13.17 16.21 22.76
CA TYR A 269 12.35 15.85 21.60
C TYR A 269 13.19 15.72 20.33
N VAL A 270 14.13 16.63 20.09
CA VAL A 270 14.99 16.57 18.89
C VAL A 270 16.01 15.45 18.97
N LEU A 271 16.68 15.28 20.11
CA LEU A 271 17.65 14.21 20.30
C LEU A 271 17.03 12.83 20.12
N VAL A 272 15.83 12.61 20.66
CA VAL A 272 15.15 11.32 20.54
C VAL A 272 14.51 11.14 19.16
N SER A 273 13.99 12.22 18.55
CA SER A 273 13.49 12.14 17.18
C SER A 273 14.59 11.70 16.21
N TRP A 274 15.78 12.28 16.36
CA TRP A 274 16.97 11.88 15.63
C TRP A 274 17.39 10.43 15.92
N ALA A 275 17.44 10.04 17.19
CA ALA A 275 17.93 8.72 17.58
C ALA A 275 17.01 7.55 17.19
N ILE A 276 15.68 7.78 17.15
CA ILE A 276 14.69 6.72 16.88
C ILE A 276 14.26 6.72 15.41
N PHE A 277 14.09 7.89 14.81
CA PHE A 277 13.46 8.01 13.49
C PHE A 277 14.44 8.44 12.40
N SER A 278 15.71 8.71 12.74
CA SER A 278 16.69 9.33 11.84
C SER A 278 16.23 10.68 11.26
N ASP A 279 15.13 11.23 11.78
CA ASP A 279 14.52 12.48 11.36
C ASP A 279 14.77 13.58 12.39
N LEU A 280 15.40 14.66 11.94
CA LEU A 280 15.69 15.83 12.77
C LEU A 280 14.47 16.78 12.78
N ILE A 281 13.48 16.53 13.65
CA ILE A 281 12.30 17.41 13.76
C ILE A 281 12.64 18.66 14.59
N VAL A 282 13.06 19.74 13.95
CA VAL A 282 13.63 20.93 14.63
C VAL A 282 12.56 21.95 15.07
N LEU A 283 11.30 21.84 14.62
CA LEU A 283 10.25 22.84 14.91
C LEU A 283 10.09 23.17 16.41
N PRO A 284 10.12 22.18 17.34
CA PRO A 284 10.06 22.47 18.77
C PRO A 284 11.26 23.24 19.33
N ILE A 285 12.45 23.15 18.71
CA ILE A 285 13.62 23.97 19.08
C ILE A 285 13.35 25.44 18.72
N GLY A 286 12.76 25.71 17.55
CA GLY A 286 12.39 27.07 17.15
C GLY A 286 11.49 27.75 18.19
N TRP A 287 10.47 27.03 18.67
CA TRP A 287 9.59 27.52 19.74
C TRP A 287 10.33 27.74 21.07
N ALA A 288 11.17 26.80 21.51
CA ALA A 288 11.95 26.94 22.73
C ALA A 288 12.98 28.09 22.67
N ALA A 289 13.60 28.29 21.49
CA ALA A 289 14.49 29.40 21.20
C ALA A 289 13.76 30.75 21.36
N CYS A 290 12.54 30.87 20.83
CA CYS A 290 11.71 32.08 21.00
C CYS A 290 11.43 32.41 22.48
N LEU A 291 11.10 31.39 23.29
CA LEU A 291 10.87 31.55 24.73
C LEU A 291 12.14 32.02 25.47
N LEU A 292 13.29 31.44 25.13
CA LEU A 292 14.58 31.78 25.73
C LEU A 292 15.04 33.19 25.35
N LEU A 293 14.89 33.58 24.09
CA LEU A 293 15.18 34.93 23.62
C LEU A 293 14.34 35.97 24.35
N ALA A 294 13.04 35.71 24.55
CA ALA A 294 12.15 36.59 25.30
C ALA A 294 12.59 36.77 26.75
N ALA A 295 12.94 35.67 27.41
CA ALA A 295 13.42 35.67 28.79
C ALA A 295 14.78 36.39 28.92
N GLY A 296 15.67 36.16 27.96
CA GLY A 296 16.98 36.76 27.83
C GLY A 296 16.95 38.27 27.64
N ALA A 297 16.21 38.75 26.63
CA ALA A 297 16.03 40.17 26.35
C ALA A 297 15.44 40.92 27.55
N SER A 298 14.48 40.29 28.25
CA SER A 298 13.91 40.82 29.49
C SER A 298 14.93 40.95 30.63
N ARG A 299 15.93 40.04 30.71
CA ARG A 299 17.00 40.09 31.72
C ARG A 299 18.08 41.11 31.33
N PHE A 300 18.54 41.07 30.08
CA PHE A 300 19.55 41.99 29.55
C PHE A 300 19.13 43.45 29.78
N ALA A 301 17.88 43.77 29.47
CA ALA A 301 17.36 45.12 29.66
C ALA A 301 17.09 45.52 31.13
N ASN A 302 17.33 44.62 32.09
CA ASN A 302 17.34 44.92 33.53
C ASN A 302 18.77 45.10 34.06
N LEU A 303 19.81 44.74 33.29
CA LEU A 303 21.23 44.91 33.68
C LEU A 303 21.73 46.35 33.56
N TRP A 304 21.01 47.23 32.84
CA TRP A 304 21.34 48.67 32.71
C TRP A 304 20.31 49.57 33.42
N PRO A 305 20.40 49.74 34.75
CA PRO A 305 19.47 50.55 35.53
C PRO A 305 19.54 52.06 35.23
N HIS A 306 20.59 52.56 34.58
CA HIS A 306 20.80 54.00 34.30
C HIS A 306 20.13 54.51 33.01
N LEU A 307 19.58 53.66 32.13
CA LEU A 307 18.75 54.14 31.01
C LEU A 307 17.44 54.70 31.56
N SER A 308 17.31 56.03 31.62
CA SER A 308 16.33 56.77 32.44
C SER A 308 14.95 56.96 31.83
N ARG A 309 14.66 56.42 30.64
CA ARG A 309 13.32 56.49 30.03
C ARG A 309 12.75 55.10 29.80
N THR A 310 11.61 54.83 30.44
CA THR A 310 10.82 53.60 30.29
C THR A 310 10.54 53.27 28.81
N LEU A 311 10.39 54.31 27.99
CA LEU A 311 10.25 54.23 26.54
C LEU A 311 11.54 53.71 25.87
N LEU A 312 12.71 54.28 26.19
CA LEU A 312 14.01 53.89 25.63
C LEU A 312 14.35 52.42 25.97
N ARG A 313 14.02 51.96 27.18
CA ARG A 313 14.13 50.54 27.55
C ARG A 313 13.21 49.65 26.72
N ALA A 314 11.98 50.09 26.44
CA ALA A 314 11.04 49.35 25.60
C ALA A 314 11.49 49.33 24.12
N THR A 315 12.02 50.43 23.61
CA THR A 315 12.53 50.55 22.23
C THR A 315 13.77 49.70 22.00
N VAL A 316 14.73 49.69 22.94
CA VAL A 316 15.91 48.81 22.85
C VAL A 316 15.49 47.34 22.98
N ARG A 317 14.52 47.01 23.84
CA ARG A 317 13.92 45.64 23.93
C ARG A 317 13.25 45.24 22.62
N ALA A 318 12.54 46.15 21.97
CA ALA A 318 11.89 45.93 20.68
C ALA A 318 12.91 45.69 19.57
N ALA A 319 13.88 46.61 19.45
CA ALA A 319 14.87 46.60 18.40
C ALA A 319 15.77 45.37 18.48
N LEU A 320 16.18 44.95 19.69
CA LEU A 320 17.03 43.77 19.85
C LEU A 320 16.29 42.47 19.47
N VAL A 321 15.01 42.37 19.83
CA VAL A 321 14.19 41.22 19.40
C VAL A 321 13.98 41.30 17.89
N ILE A 322 13.54 42.43 17.33
CA ILE A 322 13.30 42.61 15.90
C ILE A 322 14.55 42.33 15.06
N VAL A 323 15.73 42.79 15.46
CA VAL A 323 16.98 42.61 14.70
C VAL A 323 17.46 41.15 14.75
N VAL A 324 17.43 40.50 15.92
CA VAL A 324 17.78 39.07 16.03
C VAL A 324 16.76 38.22 15.28
N SER A 325 15.50 38.61 15.34
CA SER A 325 14.38 37.97 14.64
C SER A 325 14.47 38.10 13.12
N ALA A 326 14.83 39.28 12.61
CA ALA A 326 15.04 39.53 11.19
C ALA A 326 16.24 38.73 10.66
N ALA A 327 17.35 38.68 11.41
CA ALA A 327 18.53 37.90 11.04
C ALA A 327 18.25 36.39 10.99
N VAL A 328 17.38 35.87 11.87
CA VAL A 328 16.93 34.46 11.85
C VAL A 328 15.95 34.19 10.70
N GLY A 329 15.07 35.15 10.38
CA GLY A 329 14.16 35.05 9.24
C GLY A 329 14.88 35.01 7.90
N GLU A 330 15.87 35.89 7.71
CA GLU A 330 16.66 35.98 6.48
C GLU A 330 17.53 34.74 6.24
N ALA A 331 18.14 34.20 7.29
CA ALA A 331 18.89 32.94 7.29
C ALA A 331 18.06 31.71 6.89
N ALA A 332 16.75 31.78 7.10
CA ALA A 332 15.83 30.68 6.83
C ALA A 332 14.93 30.94 5.61
N SER A 333 15.01 32.11 4.98
CA SER A 333 14.58 32.32 3.60
C SER A 333 15.67 31.96 2.58
N SER A 334 16.93 31.86 3.01
CA SER A 334 18.04 31.39 2.18
C SER A 334 18.17 29.87 2.10
N THR A 335 17.33 29.11 2.82
CA THR A 335 17.13 27.68 2.55
C THR A 335 16.47 27.53 1.20
N GLU A 336 17.08 26.73 0.33
CA GLU A 336 16.69 26.50 -1.06
C GLU A 336 15.16 26.48 -1.23
N SER A 337 14.66 27.43 -2.03
CA SER A 337 13.39 27.24 -2.74
C SER A 337 13.42 25.82 -3.32
N PRO A 338 12.35 25.02 -3.22
CA PRO A 338 12.26 23.76 -3.92
C PRO A 338 12.79 23.94 -5.34
N SER A 339 13.76 23.12 -5.71
CA SER A 339 14.41 23.21 -7.02
C SER A 339 13.32 23.27 -8.09
N GLN A 340 13.56 24.06 -9.15
CA GLN A 340 12.57 24.17 -10.24
C GLN A 340 12.16 22.79 -10.80
N SER A 341 13.04 21.79 -10.71
CA SER A 341 12.75 20.40 -11.07
C SER A 341 11.69 19.76 -10.17
N ASN A 342 11.71 19.97 -8.86
CA ASN A 342 10.74 19.42 -7.93
C ASN A 342 9.36 20.04 -8.14
N LEU A 343 9.31 21.34 -8.42
CA LEU A 343 8.08 22.06 -8.75
C LEU A 343 7.42 21.51 -10.01
N LYS A 344 8.23 21.37 -11.07
CA LYS A 344 7.76 20.80 -12.34
C LYS A 344 7.22 19.39 -12.15
N MET A 345 7.84 18.57 -11.31
CA MET A 345 7.37 17.21 -11.02
C MET A 345 5.97 17.20 -10.38
N VAL A 346 5.77 18.00 -9.33
CA VAL A 346 4.51 18.10 -8.58
C VAL A 346 3.38 18.64 -9.47
N GLU A 347 3.67 19.61 -10.34
CA GLU A 347 2.72 20.11 -11.35
C GLU A 347 2.37 19.03 -12.38
N THR A 348 3.38 18.29 -12.86
CA THR A 348 3.21 17.20 -13.82
C THR A 348 2.33 16.09 -13.26
N GLN A 349 2.53 15.69 -12.01
CA GLN A 349 1.67 14.72 -11.31
C GLN A 349 0.21 15.19 -11.23
N GLY A 350 -0.01 16.48 -10.92
CA GLY A 350 -1.36 17.06 -10.93
C GLY A 350 -2.01 17.03 -12.32
N ALA A 351 -1.26 17.36 -13.37
CA ALA A 351 -1.73 17.29 -14.75
C ALA A 351 -2.08 15.86 -15.19
N ILE A 352 -1.28 14.87 -14.79
CA ILE A 352 -1.57 13.45 -15.02
C ILE A 352 -2.88 13.06 -14.34
N GLY A 353 -3.06 13.42 -13.06
CA GLY A 353 -4.30 13.17 -12.33
C GLY A 353 -5.53 13.74 -13.04
N GLN A 354 -5.48 15.02 -13.44
CA GLN A 354 -6.58 15.65 -14.17
C GLN A 354 -6.86 14.98 -15.53
N TRP A 355 -5.80 14.55 -16.23
CA TRP A 355 -5.96 13.79 -17.47
C TRP A 355 -6.68 12.47 -17.21
N ILE A 356 -6.27 11.71 -16.18
CA ILE A 356 -6.90 10.43 -15.81
C ILE A 356 -8.38 10.64 -15.50
N ALA A 357 -8.74 11.65 -14.71
CA ALA A 357 -10.12 11.92 -14.34
C ALA A 357 -11.01 12.20 -15.57
N ARG A 358 -10.48 12.88 -16.60
CA ARG A 358 -11.21 13.26 -17.82
C ARG A 358 -11.27 12.16 -18.88
N ASN A 359 -10.29 11.25 -18.92
CA ASN A 359 -10.11 10.30 -20.04
C ASN A 359 -10.34 8.83 -19.66
N THR A 360 -10.67 8.53 -18.40
CA THR A 360 -10.84 7.15 -17.91
C THR A 360 -12.19 6.97 -17.23
N SER A 361 -12.71 5.73 -17.15
CA SER A 361 -13.96 5.46 -16.43
C SER A 361 -13.77 5.60 -14.91
N GLN A 362 -14.83 5.95 -14.18
CA GLN A 362 -14.77 6.09 -12.70
C GLN A 362 -14.40 4.80 -11.97
N SER A 363 -14.70 3.64 -12.57
CA SER A 363 -14.34 2.32 -12.05
C SER A 363 -12.90 1.90 -12.39
N SER A 364 -12.14 2.72 -13.13
CA SER A 364 -10.77 2.41 -13.51
C SER A 364 -9.85 2.42 -12.30
N THR A 365 -8.82 1.58 -12.35
CA THR A 365 -7.74 1.49 -11.35
C THR A 365 -6.43 2.03 -11.91
N VAL A 366 -5.64 2.70 -11.06
CA VAL A 366 -4.36 3.32 -11.47
C VAL A 366 -3.22 2.81 -10.59
N GLY A 367 -2.19 2.20 -11.19
CA GLY A 367 -0.96 1.84 -10.50
C GLY A 367 0.06 2.97 -10.53
N SER A 368 0.61 3.33 -9.38
CA SER A 368 1.65 4.37 -9.28
C SER A 368 2.50 4.24 -8.00
N THR A 369 3.71 4.77 -8.05
CA THR A 369 4.61 5.05 -6.90
C THR A 369 4.25 6.36 -6.19
N HIS A 370 3.57 7.29 -6.89
CA HIS A 370 3.17 8.59 -6.36
C HIS A 370 1.64 8.67 -6.19
N ILE A 371 1.18 8.78 -4.95
CA ILE A 371 -0.25 8.74 -4.60
C ILE A 371 -0.77 10.04 -3.97
N GLY A 372 0.00 11.13 -4.02
CA GLY A 372 -0.44 12.45 -3.59
C GLY A 372 -1.39 13.11 -4.59
N ARG A 373 -0.93 14.16 -5.26
CA ARG A 373 -1.70 14.98 -6.21
C ARG A 373 -2.25 14.17 -7.36
N LEU A 374 -1.46 13.25 -7.91
CA LEU A 374 -1.88 12.42 -9.05
C LEU A 374 -3.17 11.67 -8.75
N ALA A 375 -3.20 10.97 -7.63
CA ALA A 375 -4.34 10.17 -7.21
C ALA A 375 -5.48 11.03 -6.64
N PHE A 376 -5.14 12.15 -5.99
CA PHE A 376 -6.12 13.12 -5.52
C PHE A 376 -6.93 13.73 -6.68
N PHE A 377 -6.27 14.25 -7.71
CA PHE A 377 -6.95 14.81 -8.89
C PHE A 377 -7.45 13.74 -9.86
N GLY A 378 -6.91 12.53 -9.81
CA GLY A 378 -7.34 11.40 -10.65
C GLY A 378 -8.69 10.83 -10.27
N GLU A 379 -9.04 10.85 -8.98
CA GLU A 379 -10.32 10.32 -8.46
C GLU A 379 -10.61 8.89 -8.95
N ARG A 380 -9.58 8.05 -8.97
CA ARG A 380 -9.64 6.61 -9.28
C ARG A 380 -9.06 5.82 -8.12
N THR A 381 -9.44 4.56 -8.00
CA THR A 381 -8.82 3.64 -7.04
C THR A 381 -7.34 3.46 -7.40
N VAL A 382 -6.45 3.79 -6.46
CA VAL A 382 -5.01 3.77 -6.72
C VAL A 382 -4.34 2.58 -6.06
N ILE A 383 -3.53 1.87 -6.84
CA ILE A 383 -2.68 0.77 -6.39
C ILE A 383 -1.30 1.35 -6.14
N ASP A 384 -0.99 1.59 -4.87
CA ASP A 384 0.29 2.12 -4.43
C ASP A 384 1.37 1.05 -4.43
N PHE A 385 2.35 1.16 -5.33
CA PHE A 385 3.46 0.21 -5.42
C PHE A 385 4.52 0.38 -4.34
N ARG A 386 4.50 1.47 -3.56
CA ARG A 386 5.30 1.59 -2.34
C ARG A 386 4.68 0.87 -1.14
N GLY A 387 3.41 0.45 -1.25
CA GLY A 387 2.70 -0.29 -0.21
C GLY A 387 2.31 0.53 1.02
N GLN A 388 2.28 1.86 0.93
CA GLN A 388 1.79 2.75 1.99
C GLN A 388 0.31 2.51 2.29
N LEU A 389 -0.48 2.18 1.25
CA LEU A 389 -1.91 1.86 1.40
C LEU A 389 -2.18 0.39 1.77
N ARG A 390 -1.26 -0.52 1.40
CA ARG A 390 -1.48 -1.97 1.40
C ARG A 390 -0.27 -2.75 1.91
N SER A 391 -0.48 -3.46 3.01
CA SER A 391 0.58 -4.18 3.73
C SER A 391 1.15 -5.38 2.96
N ASP A 392 0.35 -6.01 2.10
CA ASP A 392 0.79 -7.10 1.23
C ASP A 392 1.77 -6.61 0.15
N ILE A 393 1.50 -5.44 -0.45
CA ILE A 393 2.42 -4.79 -1.40
C ILE A 393 3.69 -4.32 -0.68
N PHE A 394 3.56 -3.74 0.52
CA PHE A 394 4.72 -3.33 1.32
C PHE A 394 5.65 -4.52 1.63
N ARG A 395 5.09 -5.64 2.10
CA ARG A 395 5.84 -6.87 2.36
C ARG A 395 6.46 -7.47 1.09
N ALA A 396 5.83 -7.28 -0.06
CA ALA A 396 6.41 -7.66 -1.34
C ALA A 396 7.62 -6.80 -1.71
N GLY A 397 7.52 -5.48 -1.55
CA GLY A 397 8.64 -4.56 -1.72
C GLY A 397 9.83 -4.90 -0.80
N GLN A 398 9.57 -5.29 0.45
CA GLN A 398 10.63 -5.69 1.41
C GLN A 398 11.46 -6.90 0.93
N ARG A 399 10.87 -7.82 0.16
CA ARG A 399 11.59 -8.95 -0.47
C ARG A 399 12.10 -8.65 -1.89
N GLY A 400 11.94 -7.42 -2.38
CA GLY A 400 12.33 -7.03 -3.74
C GLY A 400 11.39 -7.51 -4.84
N ASP A 401 10.15 -7.89 -4.51
CA ASP A 401 9.11 -8.31 -5.47
C ASP A 401 8.33 -7.09 -5.98
N PHE A 402 8.96 -6.27 -6.83
CA PHE A 402 8.36 -5.05 -7.37
C PHE A 402 7.26 -5.33 -8.41
N SER A 403 7.21 -6.55 -8.98
CA SER A 403 6.14 -6.99 -9.89
C SER A 403 4.85 -7.37 -9.16
N TYR A 404 4.87 -7.55 -7.84
CA TYR A 404 3.73 -8.00 -7.06
C TYR A 404 2.48 -7.17 -7.30
N GLY A 405 2.58 -5.85 -7.10
CA GLY A 405 1.47 -4.92 -7.26
C GLY A 405 0.87 -4.95 -8.68
N LEU A 406 1.74 -5.12 -9.68
CA LEU A 406 1.35 -5.19 -11.08
C LEU A 406 0.56 -6.46 -11.39
N LEU A 407 1.04 -7.63 -10.94
CA LEU A 407 0.45 -8.92 -11.29
C LEU A 407 -0.73 -9.31 -10.39
N CYS A 408 -0.67 -9.00 -9.09
CA CYS A 408 -1.79 -9.25 -8.17
C CYS A 408 -3.06 -8.54 -8.64
N CYS A 409 -2.86 -7.29 -9.05
CA CYS A 409 -3.92 -6.32 -9.03
C CYS A 409 -4.22 -5.78 -10.44
N LEU A 410 -3.26 -5.89 -11.36
CA LEU A 410 -3.38 -5.63 -12.80
C LEU A 410 -4.20 -4.36 -13.10
N PRO A 411 -3.68 -3.17 -12.72
CA PRO A 411 -4.38 -1.91 -12.90
C PRO A 411 -4.81 -1.66 -14.35
N ASP A 412 -5.83 -0.83 -14.54
CA ASP A 412 -6.25 -0.40 -15.88
C ASP A 412 -5.25 0.58 -16.49
N TYR A 413 -4.67 1.44 -15.67
CA TYR A 413 -3.66 2.41 -16.07
C TYR A 413 -2.43 2.35 -15.19
N LEU A 414 -1.26 2.58 -15.77
CA LEU A 414 0.02 2.53 -15.09
C LEU A 414 0.78 3.82 -15.33
N VAL A 415 1.19 4.47 -14.25
CA VAL A 415 2.05 5.66 -14.30
C VAL A 415 3.47 5.21 -14.01
N VAL A 416 4.33 5.28 -15.02
CA VAL A 416 5.73 4.86 -14.93
C VAL A 416 6.62 6.10 -14.94
N ASP A 417 7.39 6.25 -13.87
CA ASP A 417 8.42 7.26 -13.69
C ASP A 417 9.79 6.59 -13.47
N HIS A 418 10.78 7.35 -13.00
CA HIS A 418 12.13 6.86 -12.74
C HIS A 418 12.25 6.02 -11.46
N GLU A 419 11.26 6.05 -10.56
CA GLU A 419 11.25 5.26 -9.33
C GLU A 419 10.63 3.87 -9.55
N LEU A 420 9.63 3.77 -10.44
CA LEU A 420 8.97 2.52 -10.74
C LEU A 420 9.81 1.65 -11.69
N THR A 421 10.56 0.72 -11.12
CA THR A 421 11.32 -0.27 -11.88
C THR A 421 10.45 -1.49 -12.22
N ILE A 422 9.96 -1.55 -13.45
CA ILE A 422 9.26 -2.73 -13.99
C ILE A 422 10.09 -3.30 -15.15
N PRO A 423 10.29 -4.63 -15.22
CA PRO A 423 10.93 -5.26 -16.37
C PRO A 423 10.23 -4.87 -17.68
N THR A 424 11.00 -4.38 -18.66
CA THR A 424 10.45 -3.81 -19.91
C THR A 424 9.64 -4.83 -20.71
N ASP A 425 10.07 -6.09 -20.71
CA ASP A 425 9.35 -7.23 -21.29
C ASP A 425 7.97 -7.41 -20.64
N LEU A 426 7.90 -7.37 -19.31
CA LEU A 426 6.65 -7.47 -18.57
C LEU A 426 5.71 -6.29 -18.83
N LEU A 427 6.27 -5.07 -18.87
CA LEU A 427 5.51 -3.86 -19.14
C LEU A 427 4.87 -3.92 -20.54
N ASN A 428 5.67 -4.25 -21.56
CA ASN A 428 5.20 -4.33 -22.95
C ASN A 428 4.25 -5.52 -23.18
N ALA A 429 4.39 -6.60 -22.41
CA ALA A 429 3.49 -7.75 -22.47
C ALA A 429 2.07 -7.41 -22.00
N LEU A 430 1.93 -6.53 -20.99
CA LEU A 430 0.66 -6.27 -20.30
C LEU A 430 0.04 -4.91 -20.64
N TYR A 431 0.84 -3.92 -21.04
CA TYR A 431 0.40 -2.54 -21.21
C TYR A 431 0.90 -1.94 -22.52
N LYS A 432 0.20 -0.91 -22.98
CA LYS A 432 0.59 -0.07 -24.13
C LYS A 432 0.66 1.39 -23.72
N PRO A 433 1.63 2.17 -24.22
CA PRO A 433 1.71 3.60 -23.93
C PRO A 433 0.48 4.33 -24.49
N VAL A 434 -0.03 5.31 -23.75
CA VAL A 434 -1.21 6.11 -24.13
C VAL A 434 -0.90 7.60 -24.13
N GLN A 435 -0.12 8.07 -23.17
CA GLN A 435 0.21 9.49 -23.04
C GLN A 435 1.59 9.65 -22.39
N ALA A 436 2.33 10.69 -22.80
CA ALA A 436 3.59 11.07 -22.18
C ALA A 436 3.47 12.47 -21.55
N PHE A 437 4.12 12.64 -20.39
CA PHE A 437 4.20 13.88 -19.63
C PHE A 437 5.65 14.10 -19.19
N ASP A 438 6.43 14.79 -20.02
CA ASP A 438 7.87 15.00 -19.80
C ASP A 438 8.61 13.64 -19.69
N THR A 439 9.11 13.27 -18.51
CA THR A 439 9.77 11.98 -18.25
C THR A 439 8.83 10.90 -17.73
N ILE A 440 7.56 11.22 -17.44
CA ILE A 440 6.57 10.27 -16.94
C ILE A 440 5.72 9.73 -18.10
N LEU A 441 5.58 8.42 -18.16
CA LEU A 441 4.80 7.73 -19.19
C LEU A 441 3.55 7.09 -18.58
N LEU A 442 2.42 7.31 -19.22
CA LEU A 442 1.14 6.69 -18.87
C LEU A 442 0.85 5.56 -19.85
N PHE A 443 0.59 4.37 -19.30
CA PHE A 443 0.21 3.20 -20.05
C PHE A 443 -1.22 2.76 -19.70
N ALA A 444 -1.88 2.12 -20.65
CA ALA A 444 -3.15 1.42 -20.43
C ALA A 444 -2.98 -0.08 -20.63
N ARG A 445 -3.68 -0.84 -19.78
CA ARG A 445 -3.72 -2.29 -19.84
C ARG A 445 -4.23 -2.75 -21.19
N ASN A 446 -3.50 -3.69 -21.82
CA ASN A 446 -3.85 -4.25 -23.12
C ASN A 446 -4.31 -5.71 -23.04
N THR A 447 -4.32 -6.31 -21.84
CA THR A 447 -4.76 -7.67 -21.58
C THR A 447 -6.01 -7.68 -20.70
N PRO A 448 -6.95 -8.62 -20.86
CA PRO A 448 -8.13 -8.70 -19.99
C PRO A 448 -7.76 -9.11 -18.55
N LYS A 449 -8.40 -8.50 -17.56
CA LYS A 449 -8.24 -8.82 -16.13
C LYS A 449 -9.32 -9.82 -15.78
N ARG A 450 -8.90 -11.05 -15.50
CA ARG A 450 -9.77 -12.14 -15.07
C ARG A 450 -9.58 -12.40 -13.57
N PRO A 451 -10.62 -12.85 -12.84
CA PRO A 451 -10.42 -13.31 -11.47
C PRO A 451 -9.57 -14.58 -11.47
N PHE A 452 -8.83 -14.80 -10.38
CA PHE A 452 -8.14 -16.07 -10.19
C PHE A 452 -9.16 -17.20 -9.96
N THR A 453 -8.85 -18.38 -10.50
CA THR A 453 -9.58 -19.62 -10.23
C THR A 453 -9.51 -19.98 -8.74
N PRO A 454 -10.38 -20.88 -8.25
CA PRO A 454 -10.21 -21.47 -6.93
C PRO A 454 -8.79 -22.05 -6.75
N THR A 455 -8.24 -21.89 -5.56
CA THR A 455 -6.89 -22.40 -5.24
C THR A 455 -6.85 -23.92 -5.35
N GLN A 456 -5.97 -24.43 -6.20
CA GLN A 456 -5.60 -25.83 -6.24
C GLN A 456 -4.55 -26.08 -5.16
N ARG A 457 -4.77 -27.08 -4.30
CA ARG A 457 -3.85 -27.39 -3.20
C ARG A 457 -2.64 -28.15 -3.70
N VAL A 458 -1.48 -27.80 -3.16
CA VAL A 458 -0.18 -28.42 -3.44
C VAL A 458 0.51 -28.68 -2.12
N ASP A 459 1.29 -29.75 -2.02
CA ASP A 459 2.15 -30.02 -0.87
C ASP A 459 3.58 -30.27 -1.36
N ALA A 460 4.20 -29.22 -1.89
CA ALA A 460 5.55 -29.27 -2.43
C ALA A 460 6.53 -28.61 -1.47
N ARG A 461 7.41 -29.42 -0.87
CA ARG A 461 8.43 -28.96 0.06
C ARG A 461 9.66 -28.50 -0.72
N ILE A 462 9.91 -27.19 -0.73
CA ILE A 462 11.06 -26.62 -1.42
C ILE A 462 12.32 -26.73 -0.55
N SER A 463 12.16 -26.47 0.75
CA SER A 463 13.21 -26.60 1.77
C SER A 463 12.59 -27.03 3.10
N ASP A 464 13.38 -27.11 4.16
CA ASP A 464 12.88 -27.33 5.52
C ASP A 464 12.01 -26.19 6.05
N THR A 465 12.14 -25.00 5.45
CA THR A 465 11.56 -23.75 5.95
C THR A 465 10.55 -23.12 5.00
N LEU A 466 10.41 -23.67 3.79
CA LEU A 466 9.55 -23.13 2.75
C LEU A 466 8.78 -24.23 2.02
N ARG A 467 7.47 -24.02 1.95
CA ARG A 467 6.53 -24.94 1.33
C ARG A 467 5.59 -24.20 0.38
N LEU A 468 5.38 -24.78 -0.80
CA LEU A 468 4.32 -24.38 -1.71
C LEU A 468 3.04 -25.13 -1.33
N THR A 469 2.01 -24.37 -0.97
CA THR A 469 0.73 -24.87 -0.41
C THR A 469 -0.42 -24.85 -1.41
N GLY A 470 -0.29 -24.07 -2.49
CA GLY A 470 -1.29 -24.01 -3.53
C GLY A 470 -0.93 -23.12 -4.70
N PHE A 471 -1.75 -23.17 -5.74
CA PHE A 471 -1.66 -22.26 -6.86
C PHE A 471 -3.05 -21.91 -7.42
N ALA A 472 -3.12 -20.82 -8.17
CA ALA A 472 -4.30 -20.43 -8.93
C ALA A 472 -3.88 -19.69 -10.20
N THR A 473 -4.65 -19.81 -11.28
CA THR A 473 -4.45 -19.07 -12.52
C THR A 473 -5.59 -18.10 -12.74
N ASP A 474 -5.43 -17.09 -13.59
CA ASP A 474 -6.55 -16.26 -14.02
C ASP A 474 -7.25 -16.77 -15.30
N SER A 475 -6.91 -17.99 -15.71
CA SER A 475 -7.59 -18.73 -16.77
C SER A 475 -7.73 -20.19 -16.39
N ALA A 476 -8.96 -20.73 -16.42
CA ALA A 476 -9.22 -22.13 -16.14
C ALA A 476 -8.69 -23.07 -17.24
N ASN A 477 -8.73 -22.59 -18.49
CA ASN A 477 -8.21 -23.29 -19.66
C ASN A 477 -7.08 -22.50 -20.32
N LEU A 478 -6.11 -23.21 -20.87
CA LEU A 478 -5.02 -22.67 -21.65
C LEU A 478 -5.38 -22.56 -23.14
N GLU A 479 -5.13 -21.42 -23.74
CA GLU A 479 -5.28 -21.16 -25.17
C GLU A 479 -3.97 -20.60 -25.72
N THR A 480 -3.61 -20.93 -26.97
CA THR A 480 -2.43 -20.34 -27.63
C THR A 480 -2.63 -18.84 -27.81
N GLY A 481 -1.56 -18.05 -27.62
CA GLY A 481 -1.62 -16.60 -27.80
C GLY A 481 -2.08 -15.82 -26.57
N GLN A 482 -2.44 -16.49 -25.48
CA GLN A 482 -2.90 -15.81 -24.27
C GLN A 482 -1.78 -15.58 -23.25
N LYS A 483 -1.98 -14.61 -22.37
CA LYS A 483 -1.13 -14.36 -21.21
C LYS A 483 -1.88 -14.80 -19.96
N VAL A 484 -1.26 -15.64 -19.14
CA VAL A 484 -1.89 -16.23 -17.94
C VAL A 484 -1.12 -15.79 -16.71
N ARG A 485 -1.83 -15.17 -15.76
CA ARG A 485 -1.26 -14.89 -14.44
C ARG A 485 -1.34 -16.13 -13.58
N LEU A 486 -0.22 -16.46 -12.96
CA LEU A 486 -0.09 -17.57 -12.01
C LEU A 486 0.16 -17.00 -10.62
N ARG A 487 -0.69 -17.35 -9.65
CA ARG A 487 -0.47 -17.11 -8.24
C ARG A 487 0.04 -18.39 -7.59
N LEU A 488 1.11 -18.29 -6.82
CA LEU A 488 1.63 -19.37 -5.99
C LEU A 488 1.47 -18.96 -4.53
N ASP A 489 0.92 -19.86 -3.73
CA ASP A 489 0.62 -19.65 -2.31
C ASP A 489 1.61 -20.43 -1.45
N TRP A 490 2.34 -19.73 -0.61
CA TRP A 490 3.48 -20.24 0.15
C TRP A 490 3.22 -20.19 1.65
N GLU A 491 3.94 -21.03 2.38
CA GLU A 491 4.03 -21.01 3.82
C GLU A 491 5.50 -21.14 4.22
N SER A 492 5.96 -20.26 5.10
CA SER A 492 7.35 -20.25 5.56
C SER A 492 7.46 -20.16 7.07
N THR A 493 8.37 -20.94 7.64
CA THR A 493 8.62 -21.04 9.09
C THR A 493 9.88 -20.30 9.53
N GLU A 494 10.77 -19.97 8.61
CA GLU A 494 11.95 -19.13 8.83
C GLU A 494 12.03 -18.13 7.69
N GLY A 495 12.41 -16.87 7.96
CA GLY A 495 12.42 -15.82 6.94
C GLY A 495 13.45 -15.96 5.82
N ASN A 496 13.94 -17.18 5.58
CA ASN A 496 14.82 -17.58 4.50
C ASN A 496 13.98 -18.19 3.38
N GLY A 497 14.00 -17.58 2.20
CA GLY A 497 13.34 -18.13 1.02
C GLY A 497 14.11 -17.83 -0.26
N PRO A 498 13.56 -18.17 -1.43
CA PRO A 498 14.30 -18.14 -2.66
C PRO A 498 14.66 -16.71 -3.08
N PHE A 499 15.83 -16.54 -3.66
CA PHE A 499 16.22 -15.29 -4.34
C PHE A 499 15.88 -15.35 -5.84
N LYS A 500 15.46 -16.52 -6.34
CA LYS A 500 15.03 -16.73 -7.72
C LYS A 500 13.92 -17.78 -7.76
N LEU A 501 12.86 -17.51 -8.51
CA LEU A 501 11.77 -18.47 -8.75
C LEU A 501 11.56 -18.61 -10.25
N THR A 502 11.60 -19.84 -10.75
CA THR A 502 11.35 -20.16 -12.15
C THR A 502 10.09 -21.02 -12.23
N MET A 503 9.08 -20.54 -12.94
CA MET A 503 7.86 -21.27 -13.27
C MET A 503 8.00 -21.84 -14.68
N LEU A 504 7.77 -23.14 -14.84
CA LEU A 504 7.93 -23.89 -16.07
C LEU A 504 6.62 -24.59 -16.44
N LEU A 505 6.32 -24.63 -17.72
CA LEU A 505 5.18 -25.37 -18.27
C LEU A 505 5.71 -26.50 -19.17
N LEU A 506 5.52 -27.76 -18.75
CA LEU A 506 6.10 -28.97 -19.36
C LEU A 506 5.02 -30.01 -19.74
N ARG A 507 5.23 -30.77 -20.83
CA ARG A 507 4.47 -31.99 -21.20
C ARG A 507 5.45 -33.18 -21.28
N PRO A 508 5.02 -34.44 -21.09
CA PRO A 508 5.92 -35.58 -21.22
C PRO A 508 6.57 -35.73 -22.61
N PRO A 509 7.87 -36.11 -22.68
CA PRO A 509 8.90 -35.99 -21.65
C PRO A 509 9.85 -34.81 -21.94
N ALA A 510 9.83 -33.82 -21.04
CA ALA A 510 10.81 -32.73 -20.88
C ALA A 510 10.80 -31.56 -21.88
N GLN A 511 9.80 -31.42 -22.76
CA GLN A 511 9.69 -30.22 -23.58
C GLN A 511 9.09 -29.06 -22.77
N GLU A 512 9.84 -27.97 -22.68
CA GLU A 512 9.39 -26.71 -22.12
C GLU A 512 8.65 -25.87 -23.17
N PHE A 513 7.42 -25.48 -22.83
CA PHE A 513 6.59 -24.64 -23.69
C PHE A 513 6.68 -23.17 -23.30
N ALA A 514 6.74 -22.89 -22.00
CA ALA A 514 6.83 -21.54 -21.48
C ALA A 514 7.55 -21.53 -20.13
N ARG A 515 8.23 -20.41 -19.87
CA ARG A 515 8.96 -20.16 -18.62
C ARG A 515 8.80 -18.70 -18.21
N ASP A 516 8.62 -18.48 -16.91
CA ASP A 516 8.73 -17.17 -16.27
C ASP A 516 9.75 -17.25 -15.14
N THR A 517 10.70 -16.32 -15.09
CA THR A 517 11.75 -16.30 -14.06
C THR A 517 11.70 -14.99 -13.30
N ARG A 518 11.59 -15.08 -11.98
CA ARG A 518 11.45 -13.95 -11.07
C ARG A 518 12.63 -13.91 -10.09
N PRO A 519 13.53 -12.92 -10.23
CA PRO A 519 14.51 -12.64 -9.20
C PRO A 519 13.87 -11.86 -8.05
N PHE A 520 14.31 -12.14 -6.84
CA PHE A 520 13.97 -11.40 -5.63
C PHE A 520 15.26 -10.82 -5.05
N ALA A 521 15.30 -9.49 -4.92
CA ALA A 521 16.52 -8.80 -4.49
C ALA A 521 16.91 -9.15 -3.04
N ASN A 522 15.92 -9.45 -2.20
CA ASN A 522 16.13 -9.74 -0.78
C ASN A 522 15.55 -11.11 -0.45
N ALA A 523 16.36 -11.99 0.15
CA ALA A 523 15.91 -13.32 0.60
C ALA A 523 15.13 -13.29 1.92
N TRP A 524 14.55 -12.14 2.31
CA TRP A 524 13.78 -12.01 3.54
C TRP A 524 12.29 -12.26 3.28
N TRP A 525 11.83 -13.46 3.62
CA TRP A 525 10.46 -13.91 3.41
C TRP A 525 9.63 -13.83 4.71
N PRO A 526 8.31 -13.57 4.63
CA PRO A 526 7.46 -13.55 5.82
C PRO A 526 7.41 -14.91 6.50
N VAL A 527 7.54 -14.94 7.84
CA VAL A 527 7.29 -16.13 8.67
C VAL A 527 5.78 -16.32 8.87
N ASP A 528 5.08 -16.60 7.78
CA ASP A 528 3.64 -16.85 7.72
C ASP A 528 3.29 -17.33 6.29
N ARG A 529 2.03 -17.21 5.90
CA ARG A 529 1.54 -17.40 4.53
C ARG A 529 1.67 -16.12 3.71
N PHE A 530 2.03 -16.29 2.44
CA PHE A 530 2.09 -15.22 1.46
C PHE A 530 1.93 -15.78 0.05
N SER A 531 1.75 -14.90 -0.93
CA SER A 531 1.68 -15.30 -2.34
C SER A 531 2.73 -14.61 -3.18
N THR A 532 3.17 -15.27 -4.25
CA THR A 532 3.93 -14.66 -5.35
C THR A 532 3.13 -14.75 -6.63
N PHE A 533 3.42 -13.87 -7.57
CA PHE A 533 2.72 -13.82 -8.86
C PHE A 533 3.72 -13.91 -10.01
N GLY A 534 3.35 -14.67 -11.03
CA GLY A 534 4.07 -14.82 -12.29
C GLY A 534 3.17 -14.55 -13.49
N LEU A 535 3.79 -14.38 -14.65
CA LEU A 535 3.11 -14.26 -15.93
C LEU A 535 3.64 -15.31 -16.89
N ILE A 536 2.80 -16.25 -17.30
CA ILE A 536 3.11 -17.21 -18.35
C ILE A 536 2.63 -16.60 -19.67
N ASP A 537 3.58 -16.25 -20.52
CA ASP A 537 3.29 -15.78 -21.88
C ASP A 537 3.23 -16.97 -22.84
N LEU A 538 2.06 -17.19 -23.45
CA LEU A 538 1.82 -18.25 -24.43
C LEU A 538 1.73 -17.70 -25.85
N GLU A 539 2.17 -16.45 -26.07
CA GLU A 539 2.26 -15.84 -27.39
C GLU A 539 3.26 -16.59 -28.27
N GLY A 540 2.79 -17.11 -29.41
CA GLY A 540 3.61 -17.92 -30.32
C GLY A 540 3.95 -19.33 -29.82
N VAL A 541 3.41 -19.76 -28.67
CA VAL A 541 3.67 -21.08 -28.09
C VAL A 541 2.64 -22.10 -28.62
N PRO A 542 3.07 -23.12 -29.40
CA PRO A 542 2.16 -24.16 -29.87
C PRO A 542 1.82 -25.09 -28.70
N LEU A 543 0.61 -24.95 -28.17
CA LEU A 543 0.15 -25.78 -27.06
C LEU A 543 -0.36 -27.13 -27.56
N PRO A 544 -0.02 -28.22 -26.87
CA PRO A 544 -0.53 -29.54 -27.18
C PRO A 544 -1.99 -29.71 -26.74
N GLU A 545 -2.78 -30.53 -27.45
CA GLU A 545 -4.07 -31.01 -26.94
C GLU A 545 -3.83 -31.90 -25.69
N GLY A 546 -4.60 -31.67 -24.63
CA GLY A 546 -4.56 -32.40 -23.37
C GLY A 546 -4.29 -31.51 -22.15
N MET A 547 -3.66 -32.11 -21.14
CA MET A 547 -3.23 -31.44 -19.90
C MET A 547 -1.75 -31.10 -19.98
N VAL A 548 -1.35 -29.99 -19.36
CA VAL A 548 0.05 -29.58 -19.25
C VAL A 548 0.45 -29.42 -17.79
N GLU A 549 1.64 -29.90 -17.46
CA GLU A 549 2.18 -29.85 -16.11
C GLU A 549 2.83 -28.51 -15.82
N VAL A 550 2.51 -27.95 -14.66
CA VAL A 550 3.17 -26.77 -14.12
C VAL A 550 4.21 -27.25 -13.12
N TRP A 551 5.44 -26.80 -13.32
CA TRP A 551 6.59 -27.09 -12.47
C TRP A 551 7.20 -25.80 -11.96
N VAL A 552 7.76 -25.84 -10.76
CA VAL A 552 8.43 -24.70 -10.12
C VAL A 552 9.82 -25.11 -9.68
N VAL A 553 10.81 -24.29 -10.03
CA VAL A 553 12.19 -24.37 -9.55
C VAL A 553 12.45 -23.15 -8.68
N ALA A 554 13.06 -23.34 -7.52
CA ALA A 554 13.40 -22.26 -6.61
C ALA A 554 14.91 -22.24 -6.36
N GLY A 555 15.54 -21.06 -6.48
CA GLY A 555 16.92 -20.83 -6.11
C GLY A 555 16.99 -20.39 -4.65
N ILE A 556 17.58 -21.20 -3.77
CA ILE A 556 17.78 -20.90 -2.34
C ILE A 556 19.28 -20.88 -2.06
N ALA A 557 19.79 -19.78 -1.48
CA ALA A 557 21.20 -19.63 -1.10
C ALA A 557 22.21 -20.03 -2.22
N ASP A 558 22.03 -19.46 -3.42
CA ASP A 558 22.79 -19.73 -4.65
C ASP A 558 22.66 -21.13 -5.28
N ALA A 559 21.91 -22.06 -4.66
CA ALA A 559 21.62 -23.39 -5.21
C ALA A 559 20.20 -23.47 -5.80
N GLU A 560 20.04 -24.08 -6.98
CA GLU A 560 18.72 -24.41 -7.51
C GLU A 560 18.20 -25.71 -6.91
N THR A 561 16.94 -25.72 -6.48
CA THR A 561 16.25 -26.94 -6.04
C THR A 561 15.81 -27.77 -7.25
N PRO A 562 15.63 -29.09 -7.10
CA PRO A 562 14.98 -29.89 -8.14
C PRO A 562 13.59 -29.34 -8.44
N ALA A 563 13.19 -29.37 -9.72
CA ALA A 563 11.87 -28.96 -10.14
C ALA A 563 10.79 -29.68 -9.33
N GLN A 564 9.86 -28.90 -8.78
CA GLN A 564 8.73 -29.37 -8.00
C GLN A 564 7.47 -29.30 -8.82
N TYR A 565 6.74 -30.40 -8.90
CA TYR A 565 5.45 -30.46 -9.58
C TYR A 565 4.41 -29.65 -8.79
N VAL A 566 3.67 -28.80 -9.50
CA VAL A 566 2.65 -27.92 -8.92
C VAL A 566 1.25 -28.42 -9.25
N GLY A 567 0.98 -28.80 -10.50
CA GLY A 567 -0.35 -29.24 -10.90
C GLY A 567 -0.51 -29.34 -12.41
N LEU A 568 -1.74 -29.66 -12.85
CA LEU A 568 -2.12 -29.70 -14.25
C LEU A 568 -2.97 -28.49 -14.62
N LEU A 569 -2.78 -28.01 -15.84
CA LEU A 569 -3.66 -27.04 -16.50
C LEU A 569 -4.20 -27.65 -17.78
N LYS A 570 -5.51 -27.52 -18.00
CA LYS A 570 -6.18 -28.00 -19.20
C LYS A 570 -5.90 -27.06 -20.36
N VAL A 571 -5.45 -27.57 -21.50
CA VAL A 571 -5.43 -26.81 -22.76
C VAL A 571 -6.80 -26.95 -23.41
N ARG A 572 -7.43 -25.83 -23.78
CA ARG A 572 -8.75 -25.86 -24.39
C ARG A 572 -8.69 -26.71 -25.67
N PRO A 573 -9.58 -27.70 -25.83
CA PRO A 573 -9.68 -28.44 -27.08
C PRO A 573 -9.93 -27.47 -28.25
N PRO A 574 -9.37 -27.72 -29.44
CA PRO A 574 -9.64 -26.90 -30.60
C PRO A 574 -11.12 -26.95 -30.96
N VAL A 575 -11.66 -25.84 -31.46
CA VAL A 575 -13.04 -25.81 -31.97
C VAL A 575 -13.13 -26.75 -33.16
N ARG A 576 -14.01 -27.75 -33.08
CA ARG A 576 -14.26 -28.73 -34.13
C ARG A 576 -15.73 -28.71 -34.51
N THR A 577 -16.00 -28.94 -35.80
CA THR A 577 -17.37 -29.14 -36.31
C THR A 577 -17.75 -30.61 -36.14
N LEU A 578 -18.96 -30.86 -35.63
CA LEU A 578 -19.50 -32.21 -35.57
C LEU A 578 -19.76 -32.77 -36.98
N PRO A 579 -19.64 -34.10 -37.16
CA PRO A 579 -20.08 -34.78 -38.38
C PRO A 579 -21.58 -34.55 -38.66
N GLN A 580 -22.00 -34.68 -39.92
CA GLN A 580 -23.36 -34.34 -40.36
C GLN A 580 -24.47 -35.22 -39.75
N SER A 581 -24.14 -36.41 -39.22
CA SER A 581 -25.11 -37.34 -38.62
C SER A 581 -24.75 -37.62 -37.15
N PRO A 582 -25.13 -36.74 -36.20
CA PRO A 582 -24.82 -36.95 -34.80
C PRO A 582 -25.66 -38.08 -34.19
N LEU A 583 -25.02 -38.97 -33.44
CA LEU A 583 -25.63 -40.07 -32.69
C LEU A 583 -26.42 -39.57 -31.48
N GLY A 584 -25.87 -38.60 -30.73
CA GLY A 584 -26.50 -38.00 -29.55
C GLY A 584 -26.74 -39.00 -28.40
N ILE A 585 -25.87 -39.99 -28.22
CA ILE A 585 -26.06 -41.05 -27.20
C ILE A 585 -25.58 -40.55 -25.84
N VAL A 586 -26.47 -40.55 -24.85
CA VAL A 586 -26.20 -40.06 -23.49
C VAL A 586 -25.82 -41.20 -22.53
N PHE A 587 -24.70 -41.04 -21.84
CA PHE A 587 -24.17 -41.88 -20.78
C PHE A 587 -24.24 -41.10 -19.45
N SER A 588 -24.76 -41.70 -18.39
CA SER A 588 -24.93 -41.01 -17.09
C SER A 588 -24.56 -41.89 -15.90
N ASP A 589 -23.96 -41.25 -14.88
CA ASP A 589 -23.75 -41.80 -13.54
C ASP A 589 -24.81 -41.32 -12.51
N GLY A 590 -25.82 -40.57 -12.97
CA GLY A 590 -26.83 -39.92 -12.14
C GLY A 590 -26.43 -38.56 -11.55
N GLN A 591 -25.18 -38.12 -11.70
CA GLN A 591 -24.71 -36.78 -11.30
C GLN A 591 -24.16 -35.95 -12.47
N GLY A 592 -23.72 -36.60 -13.54
CA GLY A 592 -23.19 -36.05 -14.77
C GLY A 592 -23.64 -36.85 -15.99
N GLU A 593 -23.43 -36.27 -17.17
CA GLU A 593 -23.87 -36.81 -18.45
C GLU A 593 -22.81 -36.55 -19.53
N ALA A 594 -22.27 -37.64 -20.09
CA ALA A 594 -21.45 -37.62 -21.30
C ALA A 594 -22.33 -37.91 -22.52
N VAL A 595 -22.09 -37.22 -23.62
CA VAL A 595 -22.83 -37.42 -24.88
C VAL A 595 -21.84 -37.79 -25.97
N LEU A 596 -21.97 -39.01 -26.50
CA LEU A 596 -21.30 -39.42 -27.72
C LEU A 596 -22.03 -38.81 -28.91
N GLN A 597 -21.42 -37.78 -29.49
CA GLN A 597 -21.98 -37.00 -30.58
C GLN A 597 -21.81 -37.71 -31.91
N ALA A 598 -20.67 -38.35 -32.18
CA ALA A 598 -20.46 -39.09 -33.42
C ALA A 598 -19.31 -40.09 -33.28
N VAL A 599 -19.28 -41.09 -34.16
CA VAL A 599 -18.15 -42.00 -34.36
C VAL A 599 -17.86 -42.03 -35.86
N GLU A 600 -16.58 -41.90 -36.21
CA GLU A 600 -16.07 -42.08 -37.57
C GLU A 600 -15.07 -43.22 -37.54
N ILE A 601 -15.21 -44.14 -38.48
CA ILE A 601 -14.39 -45.34 -38.57
C ILE A 601 -13.72 -45.37 -39.93
N VAL A 602 -12.40 -45.53 -39.95
CA VAL A 602 -11.62 -45.71 -41.18
C VAL A 602 -10.85 -47.02 -41.04
N GLN A 603 -11.15 -47.98 -41.91
CA GLN A 603 -10.38 -49.21 -41.98
C GLN A 603 -9.10 -48.98 -42.78
N GLY A 604 -7.95 -49.25 -42.17
CA GLY A 604 -6.64 -49.28 -42.81
C GLY A 604 -6.10 -50.71 -42.93
N ASN A 605 -4.87 -50.84 -43.46
CA ASN A 605 -4.21 -52.14 -43.56
C ASN A 605 -3.87 -52.70 -42.17
N GLY A 606 -4.70 -53.63 -41.68
CA GLY A 606 -4.49 -54.32 -40.40
C GLY A 606 -4.85 -53.51 -39.15
N VAL A 607 -5.44 -52.32 -39.30
CA VAL A 607 -5.87 -51.46 -38.19
C VAL A 607 -7.22 -50.82 -38.49
N LEU A 608 -7.99 -50.58 -37.42
CA LEU A 608 -9.23 -49.81 -37.46
C LEU A 608 -9.01 -48.48 -36.75
N ASP A 609 -8.96 -47.38 -37.50
CA ASP A 609 -8.87 -46.04 -36.94
C ASP A 609 -10.26 -45.56 -36.55
N VAL A 610 -10.45 -45.29 -35.27
CA VAL A 610 -11.71 -44.84 -34.68
C VAL A 610 -11.53 -43.43 -34.16
N THR A 611 -12.36 -42.50 -34.65
CA THR A 611 -12.49 -41.14 -34.13
C THR A 611 -13.84 -41.00 -33.46
N SER A 612 -13.87 -40.76 -32.15
CA SER A 612 -15.12 -40.52 -31.41
C SER A 612 -15.20 -39.09 -30.93
N TYR A 613 -16.38 -38.47 -31.10
CA TYR A 613 -16.67 -37.10 -30.74
C TYR A 613 -17.57 -37.08 -29.52
N TRP A 614 -17.11 -36.45 -28.45
CA TRP A 614 -17.78 -36.41 -27.17
C TRP A 614 -18.07 -34.97 -26.75
N SER A 615 -19.14 -34.79 -26.00
CA SER A 615 -19.45 -33.56 -25.27
C SER A 615 -20.04 -33.94 -23.92
N THR A 616 -20.28 -32.97 -23.05
CA THR A 616 -20.99 -33.23 -21.79
C THR A 616 -22.20 -32.32 -21.67
N ALA A 617 -23.34 -32.88 -21.29
CA ALA A 617 -24.54 -32.09 -20.99
C ALA A 617 -24.53 -31.60 -19.53
N VAL A 618 -23.99 -32.42 -18.63
CA VAL A 618 -23.79 -32.13 -17.21
C VAL A 618 -22.40 -32.61 -16.80
N ALA A 619 -21.57 -31.70 -16.28
CA ALA A 619 -20.18 -31.98 -15.97
C ALA A 619 -20.01 -33.23 -15.09
N LEU A 620 -19.13 -34.14 -15.51
CA LEU A 620 -18.79 -35.35 -14.77
C LEU A 620 -17.89 -34.99 -13.59
N LYS A 621 -18.05 -35.69 -12.46
CA LYS A 621 -17.22 -35.47 -11.26
C LYS A 621 -16.09 -36.48 -11.10
N ALA A 622 -16.12 -37.54 -11.89
CA ALA A 622 -15.15 -38.63 -11.87
C ALA A 622 -14.51 -38.79 -13.26
N ASP A 623 -13.34 -39.41 -13.27
CA ASP A 623 -12.64 -39.80 -14.48
C ASP A 623 -13.06 -41.22 -14.91
N TYR A 624 -13.59 -41.31 -16.12
CA TYR A 624 -14.00 -42.54 -16.77
C TYR A 624 -13.01 -42.91 -17.86
N ASN A 625 -12.74 -44.20 -17.99
CA ASN A 625 -12.00 -44.78 -19.09
C ASN A 625 -12.93 -44.99 -20.29
N LEU A 626 -12.37 -44.84 -21.48
CA LEU A 626 -12.99 -45.16 -22.75
C LEU A 626 -12.73 -46.62 -23.08
N TYR A 627 -13.79 -47.32 -23.49
CA TYR A 627 -13.65 -48.64 -24.10
C TYR A 627 -14.17 -48.63 -25.54
N MET A 628 -13.48 -49.36 -26.40
CA MET A 628 -13.86 -49.61 -27.79
C MET A 628 -13.73 -51.11 -28.07
N HIS A 629 -14.86 -51.81 -28.17
CA HIS A 629 -14.91 -53.27 -28.32
C HIS A 629 -15.43 -53.65 -29.71
N LEU A 630 -14.60 -54.33 -30.50
CA LEU A 630 -14.99 -54.89 -31.78
C LEU A 630 -15.54 -56.30 -31.58
N THR A 631 -16.79 -56.53 -31.98
CA THR A 631 -17.55 -57.74 -31.64
C THR A 631 -18.29 -58.28 -32.85
N GLN A 632 -18.59 -59.59 -32.89
CA GLN A 632 -19.51 -60.11 -33.92
C GLN A 632 -20.93 -59.56 -33.71
N PRO A 633 -21.78 -59.46 -34.75
CA PRO A 633 -23.11 -58.87 -34.65
C PRO A 633 -23.98 -59.51 -33.55
N ASP A 634 -23.86 -60.84 -33.40
CA ASP A 634 -24.66 -61.64 -32.46
C ASP A 634 -23.93 -61.97 -31.14
N SER A 635 -22.74 -61.42 -30.91
CA SER A 635 -21.92 -61.68 -29.72
C SER A 635 -21.64 -60.41 -28.91
N VAL A 636 -21.44 -60.57 -27.61
CA VAL A 636 -20.94 -59.51 -26.70
C VAL A 636 -19.44 -59.64 -26.41
N MET A 637 -18.82 -60.75 -26.81
CA MET A 637 -17.39 -60.99 -26.57
C MET A 637 -16.55 -60.22 -27.60
N PRO A 638 -15.62 -59.36 -27.17
CA PRO A 638 -14.74 -58.64 -28.08
C PRO A 638 -13.71 -59.57 -28.72
N LEU A 639 -13.52 -59.41 -30.04
CA LEU A 639 -12.45 -60.03 -30.80
C LEU A 639 -11.21 -59.13 -30.87
N ALA A 640 -11.42 -57.83 -30.81
CA ALA A 640 -10.39 -56.82 -30.56
C ALA A 640 -10.98 -55.77 -29.62
N GLN A 641 -10.15 -55.21 -28.74
CA GLN A 641 -10.59 -54.20 -27.78
C GLN A 641 -9.49 -53.19 -27.50
N LEU A 642 -9.92 -52.00 -27.11
CA LEU A 642 -9.09 -50.95 -26.56
C LEU A 642 -9.76 -50.41 -25.31
N ASP A 643 -9.02 -50.41 -24.20
CA ASP A 643 -9.40 -49.83 -22.92
C ASP A 643 -8.34 -48.81 -22.53
N THR A 644 -8.70 -47.54 -22.46
CA THR A 644 -7.72 -46.47 -22.22
C THR A 644 -8.37 -45.25 -21.58
N ALA A 645 -7.55 -44.42 -20.92
CA ALA A 645 -8.00 -43.11 -20.48
C ALA A 645 -8.15 -42.19 -21.72
N PRO A 646 -9.23 -41.39 -21.80
CA PRO A 646 -9.34 -40.34 -22.82
C PRO A 646 -8.17 -39.35 -22.72
N LEU A 647 -7.89 -38.62 -23.81
CA LEU A 647 -6.84 -37.60 -23.83
C LEU A 647 -7.02 -36.54 -22.73
N TYR A 648 -8.28 -36.20 -22.45
CA TYR A 648 -8.67 -35.34 -21.35
C TYR A 648 -9.41 -36.16 -20.29
N PRO A 649 -8.99 -36.13 -19.01
CA PRO A 649 -9.76 -36.76 -17.95
C PRO A 649 -11.23 -36.29 -17.98
N THR A 650 -12.19 -37.20 -17.90
CA THR A 650 -13.59 -36.84 -18.12
C THR A 650 -14.14 -35.87 -17.07
N SER A 651 -13.54 -35.81 -15.88
CA SER A 651 -13.90 -34.84 -14.84
C SER A 651 -13.60 -33.38 -15.22
N VAL A 652 -12.71 -33.15 -16.21
CA VAL A 652 -12.41 -31.82 -16.73
C VAL A 652 -13.22 -31.48 -17.97
N TRP A 653 -14.22 -32.28 -18.34
CA TRP A 653 -15.06 -32.01 -19.50
C TRP A 653 -16.05 -30.85 -19.25
N SER A 654 -16.04 -29.85 -20.13
CA SER A 654 -16.89 -28.65 -20.08
C SER A 654 -18.07 -28.78 -21.04
N THR A 655 -19.21 -28.19 -20.69
CA THR A 655 -20.46 -28.30 -21.46
C THR A 655 -20.46 -27.56 -22.79
N ASP A 656 -19.50 -26.67 -23.03
CA ASP A 656 -19.32 -25.89 -24.26
C ASP A 656 -18.21 -26.43 -25.18
N GLU A 657 -17.67 -27.61 -24.89
CA GLU A 657 -16.52 -28.18 -25.60
C GLU A 657 -16.82 -29.53 -26.23
N ILE A 658 -16.11 -29.84 -27.31
CA ILE A 658 -16.14 -31.16 -27.98
C ILE A 658 -14.78 -31.81 -27.81
N TYR A 659 -14.77 -32.99 -27.20
CA TYR A 659 -13.59 -33.84 -27.02
C TYR A 659 -13.51 -34.82 -28.17
N VAL A 660 -12.35 -34.94 -28.79
CA VAL A 660 -12.14 -35.86 -29.91
C VAL A 660 -11.07 -36.86 -29.54
N GLU A 661 -11.49 -38.11 -29.50
CA GLU A 661 -10.66 -39.23 -29.11
C GLU A 661 -10.32 -40.04 -30.36
N ARG A 662 -9.03 -40.18 -30.64
CA ARG A 662 -8.51 -40.87 -31.83
C ARG A 662 -7.66 -42.06 -31.41
N TYR A 663 -8.08 -43.25 -31.81
CA TYR A 663 -7.36 -44.47 -31.49
C TYR A 663 -7.38 -45.46 -32.64
N SER A 664 -6.36 -46.31 -32.69
CA SER A 664 -6.24 -47.39 -33.68
C SER A 664 -6.37 -48.73 -32.98
N ILE A 665 -7.29 -49.57 -33.45
CA ILE A 665 -7.49 -50.93 -32.93
C ILE A 665 -6.80 -51.92 -33.90
N PRO A 666 -5.79 -52.68 -33.45
CA PRO A 666 -5.16 -53.70 -34.28
C PRO A 666 -6.15 -54.80 -34.68
N LEU A 667 -6.13 -55.21 -35.95
CA LEU A 667 -7.02 -56.23 -36.53
C LEU A 667 -6.29 -57.56 -36.82
N ASP A 668 -5.08 -57.74 -36.31
CA ASP A 668 -4.20 -58.89 -36.63
C ASP A 668 -4.91 -60.25 -36.51
N ASN A 669 -5.76 -60.40 -35.49
CA ASN A 669 -6.48 -61.64 -35.16
C ASN A 669 -7.99 -61.58 -35.48
N VAL A 670 -8.42 -60.59 -36.26
CA VAL A 670 -9.84 -60.42 -36.65
C VAL A 670 -10.01 -60.95 -38.08
N PRO A 671 -10.85 -61.99 -38.30
CA PRO A 671 -11.20 -62.46 -39.64
C PRO A 671 -11.96 -61.42 -40.47
N ASP A 672 -12.09 -61.65 -41.78
CA ASP A 672 -12.99 -60.86 -42.61
C ASP A 672 -14.46 -61.19 -42.26
N GLY A 673 -15.33 -60.18 -42.25
CA GLY A 673 -16.74 -60.36 -41.91
C GLY A 673 -17.42 -59.09 -41.39
N GLN A 674 -18.66 -59.26 -40.93
CA GLN A 674 -19.42 -58.17 -40.30
C GLN A 674 -19.11 -58.06 -38.82
N TYR A 675 -18.94 -56.83 -38.34
CA TYR A 675 -18.64 -56.54 -36.94
C TYR A 675 -19.44 -55.35 -36.42
N ARG A 676 -19.58 -55.28 -35.09
CA ARG A 676 -20.11 -54.14 -34.35
C ARG A 676 -19.00 -53.54 -33.49
N LEU A 677 -18.77 -52.23 -33.66
CA LEU A 677 -17.93 -51.47 -32.74
C LEU A 677 -18.78 -50.94 -31.59
N ARG A 678 -18.48 -51.39 -30.36
CA ARG A 678 -19.10 -50.91 -29.14
C ARG A 678 -18.23 -49.85 -28.47
N VAL A 679 -18.75 -48.63 -28.34
CA VAL A 679 -18.05 -47.52 -27.68
C VAL A 679 -18.80 -47.10 -26.42
N GLY A 680 -18.06 -46.87 -25.33
CA GLY A 680 -18.63 -46.33 -24.10
C GLY A 680 -17.57 -45.92 -23.07
N LEU A 681 -18.07 -45.47 -21.93
CA LEU A 681 -17.25 -45.02 -20.79
C LEU A 681 -17.49 -45.94 -19.57
N TYR A 682 -16.46 -46.17 -18.77
CA TYR A 682 -16.55 -46.99 -17.56
C TYR A 682 -15.58 -46.51 -16.47
N GLN A 683 -15.85 -46.86 -15.22
CA GLN A 683 -14.97 -46.55 -14.09
C GLN A 683 -14.24 -47.82 -13.63
N LEU A 684 -12.95 -47.72 -13.28
CA LEU A 684 -12.18 -48.86 -12.77
C LEU A 684 -12.81 -49.40 -11.47
N GLY A 685 -13.25 -50.66 -11.50
CA GLY A 685 -13.89 -51.34 -10.37
C GLY A 685 -15.42 -51.43 -10.43
N ASP A 686 -16.06 -50.77 -11.41
CA ASP A 686 -17.50 -50.82 -11.65
C ASP A 686 -17.84 -51.27 -13.09
N VAL A 687 -19.12 -51.58 -13.35
CA VAL A 687 -19.64 -51.87 -14.70
C VAL A 687 -19.76 -50.55 -15.49
N ALA A 688 -19.65 -50.60 -16.83
CA ALA A 688 -19.79 -49.45 -17.73
C ALA A 688 -20.95 -48.50 -17.39
N LEU A 689 -20.76 -47.21 -17.69
CA LEU A 689 -21.80 -46.17 -17.53
C LEU A 689 -23.08 -46.60 -18.24
N ARG A 690 -24.22 -46.36 -17.60
CA ARG A 690 -25.54 -46.72 -18.13
C ARG A 690 -26.05 -45.63 -19.06
N ARG A 691 -26.95 -46.01 -19.97
CA ARG A 691 -27.69 -45.02 -20.76
C ARG A 691 -28.62 -44.29 -19.81
N SER A 692 -28.98 -43.05 -20.11
CA SER A 692 -30.02 -42.34 -19.35
C SER A 692 -31.36 -43.11 -19.27
N THR A 693 -31.57 -44.09 -20.17
CA THR A 693 -32.71 -45.02 -20.18
C THR A 693 -32.58 -46.22 -19.25
N GLY A 694 -31.46 -46.40 -18.54
CA GLY A 694 -31.25 -47.46 -17.54
C GLY A 694 -30.63 -48.77 -18.07
N GLU A 695 -30.39 -48.88 -19.38
CA GLU A 695 -29.70 -50.03 -20.01
C GLU A 695 -28.17 -49.90 -19.95
N ALA A 696 -27.45 -51.03 -20.05
CA ALA A 696 -26.00 -51.00 -20.26
C ALA A 696 -25.69 -50.26 -21.58
N ALA A 697 -24.88 -49.20 -21.53
CA ALA A 697 -24.68 -48.32 -22.67
C ALA A 697 -23.47 -48.72 -23.51
N TRP A 698 -23.74 -49.14 -24.74
CA TRP A 698 -22.78 -49.07 -25.85
C TRP A 698 -23.47 -48.48 -27.07
N SER A 699 -22.82 -47.60 -27.83
CA SER A 699 -23.21 -47.36 -29.23
C SER A 699 -22.78 -48.56 -30.07
N SER A 700 -23.47 -48.89 -31.16
CA SER A 700 -23.00 -49.91 -32.09
C SER A 700 -23.18 -49.47 -33.53
N GLU A 701 -22.09 -49.43 -34.28
CA GLU A 701 -22.11 -49.25 -35.73
C GLU A 701 -21.72 -50.58 -36.37
N VAL A 702 -22.49 -51.01 -37.39
CA VAL A 702 -22.23 -52.26 -38.12
C VAL A 702 -21.46 -51.93 -39.38
N PHE A 703 -20.33 -52.60 -39.60
CA PHE A 703 -19.52 -52.44 -40.81
C PHE A 703 -18.87 -53.77 -41.21
N ASP A 704 -18.51 -53.87 -42.48
CA ASP A 704 -17.77 -54.98 -43.05
C ASP A 704 -16.26 -54.72 -42.89
N ILE A 705 -15.52 -55.71 -42.40
CA ILE A 705 -14.06 -55.74 -42.42
C ILE A 705 -13.63 -56.63 -43.57
N SER A 706 -12.89 -56.06 -44.52
CA SER A 706 -12.22 -56.79 -45.61
C SER A 706 -10.73 -56.45 -45.63
N ARG A 707 -9.85 -57.46 -45.55
CA ARG A 707 -8.39 -57.27 -45.62
C ARG A 707 -7.86 -56.87 -46.99
#